data_AF-A0A3D5JJH7-F1
#
_entry.id   AF-A0A3D5JJH7-F1
#
_cell.length_a   1.000
_cell.length_b   1.000
_cell.length_c   1.000
_cell.angle_alpha   90.00
_cell.angle_beta   90.00
_cell.angle_gamma   90.00
#
_symmetry.space_group_name_H-M   'P 1'
#
loop_
_entity.id
_entity.type
_entity.pdbx_description
1 polymer ?
#
loop_
_entity_poly.entity_id
_entity_poly.type
_entity_poly.pdbx_seq_one_letter_code
_entity_poly.pdbx_strand_id
1 'polypeptide(L)'
;LAMNTVLVHPFAGVLSAYGMGLADVRALRERTIEAPLSEGLVPRLVGELDELAVVAEDEVAAQGIAEDRTETRRYVHLRYDGSDTALEVPYGPVDEMVEAYERAYRSRFGFVMPGKGVIAATISVEAIGLTFDLETAPHAGAEGEFTPLATVEAYMGGKPVNAPVFRREAIPAGGIVDGPALITEATATTIVEPGWQAEMTDIGNLLLRRVIAREERVAIGTSCDPVMLEVFNNLFMSIAEQMGYTLQNTALSVNVKERLDFSCAIFDSGGSLIANAPHMPVHLGSMGESVRAVLRDNEGAIKPGDSYVLNNPYNGGTHLPDITVITPVFDEGEILFFVACRGHHPDVGGKTPGSAPPDSAHIDEEGVLIDNFKLVDAGIYREAEMREVLASAIHPARNPEQNIADLRAQLAANEKGVQELQKMVRQFGLETVLAYMGHVQDNAEESVRRVIDVLTDGEFTYPMDNGQQVSVKVSINREARSAVVDFTGTSPQGANNFNAPSAVCRAAVLYVFRTLVDDDIPMNEGCLKPVTIILPDDCMLQAQYPAAVIAGNVETSQIVTDTLYGALGVMAAAQGTMNNFIYGNDVYQYYETLCGGSGAGPDFDGCDAVHTHMTNSRLTDPEVLEWRYPVLLESFEIRAESGGVGRHQGGNGVRRRTRFLESMEAVILANHRIVPPYGMAGGGEGAVGRNWVERTDGSVETLTATDLRQMAPGDVFVIETPGGGGFGAEDGGVDDGAAND
;
A
#
# COMPACT_ATOMS: atom_id res chain seq x y z
N LEU A 1 -9.39 -23.93 7.81
CA LEU A 1 -9.72 -24.54 6.50
C LEU A 1 -10.97 -25.41 6.63
N ALA A 2 -11.95 -25.20 5.75
CA ALA A 2 -13.22 -25.95 5.65
C ALA A 2 -13.12 -27.19 4.73
N MET A 3 -11.90 -27.66 4.44
CA MET A 3 -11.66 -28.80 3.57
C MET A 3 -12.15 -30.08 4.26
N ASN A 4 -13.08 -30.79 3.61
CA ASN A 4 -13.62 -32.07 4.08
C ASN A 4 -12.98 -33.28 3.38
N THR A 5 -12.14 -33.01 2.39
CA THR A 5 -11.47 -34.01 1.58
C THR A 5 -10.05 -33.55 1.29
N VAL A 6 -9.09 -34.44 1.48
CA VAL A 6 -7.67 -34.22 1.19
C VAL A 6 -7.20 -35.40 0.37
N LEU A 7 -6.50 -35.14 -0.73
CA LEU A 7 -5.89 -36.18 -1.55
C LEU A 7 -4.39 -36.17 -1.30
N VAL A 8 -3.83 -37.30 -0.90
CA VAL A 8 -2.40 -37.48 -0.66
C VAL A 8 -1.85 -38.43 -1.71
N HIS A 9 -1.11 -37.86 -2.67
CA HIS A 9 -0.46 -38.61 -3.75
C HIS A 9 0.62 -39.56 -3.19
N PRO A 10 0.84 -40.75 -3.77
CA PRO A 10 1.92 -41.66 -3.33
C PRO A 10 3.33 -41.07 -3.45
N PHE A 11 3.48 -39.99 -4.21
CA PHE A 11 4.73 -39.23 -4.31
C PHE A 11 4.66 -37.86 -3.61
N ALA A 12 3.80 -37.67 -2.61
CA ALA A 12 3.63 -36.36 -1.95
C ALA A 12 4.96 -35.73 -1.48
N GLY A 13 5.91 -36.53 -1.00
CA GLY A 13 7.23 -36.06 -0.58
C GLY A 13 8.17 -35.63 -1.71
N VAL A 14 7.87 -35.98 -2.97
CA VAL A 14 8.65 -35.63 -4.17
C VAL A 14 7.74 -35.12 -5.30
N LEU A 15 6.57 -34.58 -4.95
CA LEU A 15 5.50 -34.28 -5.89
C LEU A 15 5.92 -33.22 -6.93
N SER A 16 6.77 -32.28 -6.54
CA SER A 16 7.32 -31.29 -7.48
C SER A 16 8.16 -31.94 -8.58
N ALA A 17 8.97 -32.96 -8.26
CA ALA A 17 9.75 -33.68 -9.27
C ALA A 17 8.85 -34.52 -10.20
N TYR A 18 7.80 -35.12 -9.64
CA TYR A 18 6.78 -35.81 -10.43
C TYR A 18 6.02 -34.83 -11.34
N GLY A 19 5.64 -33.65 -10.83
CA GLY A 19 4.98 -32.60 -11.59
C GLY A 19 5.85 -32.01 -12.70
N MET A 20 7.15 -31.80 -12.45
CA MET A 20 8.12 -31.43 -13.49
C MET A 20 8.18 -32.50 -14.59
N GLY A 21 8.12 -33.78 -14.21
CA GLY A 21 8.09 -34.89 -15.16
C GLY A 21 6.78 -35.02 -15.93
N LEU A 22 5.69 -34.42 -15.46
CA LEU A 22 4.36 -34.43 -16.12
C LEU A 22 4.01 -33.13 -16.84
N ALA A 23 4.85 -32.09 -16.71
CA ALA A 23 4.55 -30.81 -17.31
C ALA A 23 4.53 -30.93 -18.84
N ASP A 24 3.51 -30.36 -19.45
CA ASP A 24 3.46 -30.19 -20.90
C ASP A 24 4.59 -29.25 -21.34
N VAL A 25 5.15 -29.53 -22.51
CA VAL A 25 6.11 -28.63 -23.13
C VAL A 25 5.33 -27.44 -23.68
N ARG A 26 5.74 -26.21 -23.35
CA ARG A 26 5.07 -24.99 -23.82
C ARG A 26 6.04 -24.07 -24.52
N ALA A 27 5.59 -23.48 -25.63
CA ALA A 27 6.28 -22.42 -26.34
C ALA A 27 5.35 -21.21 -26.45
N LEU A 28 5.76 -20.07 -25.86
CA LEU A 28 5.06 -18.79 -25.98
C LEU A 28 5.82 -17.91 -26.98
N ARG A 29 5.09 -17.32 -27.93
CA ARG A 29 5.62 -16.34 -28.88
C ARG A 29 4.72 -15.13 -28.96
N GLU A 30 5.34 -13.95 -28.96
CA GLU A 30 4.62 -12.68 -28.97
C GLU A 30 5.17 -11.76 -30.05
N ARG A 31 4.30 -10.87 -30.54
CA ARG A 31 4.68 -9.82 -31.50
C ARG A 31 3.82 -8.58 -31.32
N THR A 32 4.47 -7.42 -31.30
CA THR A 32 3.82 -6.11 -31.22
C THR A 32 3.15 -5.75 -32.56
N ILE A 33 1.88 -5.31 -32.48
CA ILE A 33 1.08 -4.89 -33.64
C ILE A 33 0.84 -3.38 -33.64
N GLU A 34 0.44 -2.83 -32.48
CA GLU A 34 0.09 -1.42 -32.23
C GLU A 34 -0.76 -0.78 -33.34
N ALA A 35 -2.02 -1.23 -33.47
CA ALA A 35 -2.96 -0.70 -34.45
C ALA A 35 -4.42 -0.68 -33.96
N PRO A 36 -5.27 0.26 -34.45
CA PRO A 36 -6.69 0.28 -34.15
C PRO A 36 -7.38 -1.03 -34.53
N LEU A 37 -8.04 -1.64 -33.55
CA LEU A 37 -8.83 -2.85 -33.76
C LEU A 37 -10.02 -2.53 -34.67
N SER A 38 -10.05 -3.18 -35.81
CA SER A 38 -11.10 -3.04 -36.81
C SER A 38 -11.15 -4.28 -37.68
N GLU A 39 -12.26 -4.48 -38.39
CA GLU A 39 -12.40 -5.57 -39.38
C GLU A 39 -11.28 -5.55 -40.44
N GLY A 40 -10.73 -4.37 -40.76
CA GLY A 40 -9.61 -4.23 -41.69
C GLY A 40 -8.27 -4.72 -41.15
N LEU A 41 -8.11 -4.80 -39.83
CA LEU A 41 -6.88 -5.29 -39.17
C LEU A 41 -6.85 -6.82 -39.07
N VAL A 42 -8.01 -7.48 -39.03
CA VAL A 42 -8.14 -8.93 -38.83
C VAL A 42 -7.28 -9.76 -39.79
N PRO A 43 -7.21 -9.49 -41.11
CA PRO A 43 -6.36 -10.26 -42.01
C PRO A 43 -4.87 -10.20 -41.66
N ARG A 44 -4.39 -9.06 -41.13
CA ARG A 44 -3.02 -8.91 -40.63
C ARG A 44 -2.81 -9.74 -39.36
N LEU A 45 -3.74 -9.66 -38.41
CA LEU A 45 -3.66 -10.45 -37.16
C LEU A 45 -3.60 -11.94 -37.45
N VAL A 46 -4.44 -12.45 -38.37
CA VAL A 46 -4.43 -13.86 -38.78
C VAL A 46 -3.06 -14.25 -39.33
N GLY A 47 -2.55 -13.50 -40.31
CA GLY A 47 -1.27 -13.83 -40.94
C GLY A 47 -0.11 -13.85 -39.94
N GLU A 48 -0.05 -12.87 -39.04
CA GLU A 48 1.03 -12.79 -38.04
C GLU A 48 0.85 -13.82 -36.91
N LEU A 49 -0.38 -14.13 -36.50
CA LEU A 49 -0.67 -15.22 -35.55
C LEU A 49 -0.29 -16.59 -36.14
N ASP A 50 -0.57 -16.83 -37.42
CA ASP A 50 -0.20 -18.08 -38.08
C ASP A 50 1.31 -18.23 -38.23
N GLU A 51 2.04 -17.14 -38.51
CA GLU A 51 3.51 -17.15 -38.47
C GLU A 51 4.05 -17.49 -37.07
N LEU A 52 3.49 -16.89 -36.01
CA LEU A 52 3.91 -17.19 -34.64
C LEU A 52 3.54 -18.62 -34.23
N ALA A 53 2.39 -19.13 -34.67
CA ALA A 53 1.96 -20.50 -34.44
C ALA A 53 2.95 -21.50 -35.01
N VAL A 54 3.37 -21.33 -36.26
CA VAL A 54 4.40 -22.20 -36.88
C VAL A 54 5.69 -22.20 -36.05
N VAL A 55 6.16 -21.03 -35.62
CA VAL A 55 7.40 -20.93 -34.81
C VAL A 55 7.25 -21.60 -33.44
N ALA A 56 6.09 -21.44 -32.78
CA ALA A 56 5.83 -22.05 -31.48
C ALA A 56 5.66 -23.58 -31.59
N GLU A 57 4.93 -24.05 -32.61
CA GLU A 57 4.73 -25.46 -32.92
C GLU A 57 6.07 -26.14 -33.30
N ASP A 58 6.92 -25.48 -34.09
CA ASP A 58 8.26 -25.98 -34.44
C ASP A 58 9.16 -26.12 -33.19
N GLU A 59 9.08 -25.21 -32.22
CA GLU A 59 9.84 -25.30 -30.96
C GLU A 59 9.36 -26.46 -30.08
N VAL A 60 8.04 -26.69 -30.03
CA VAL A 60 7.44 -27.83 -29.34
C VAL A 60 7.84 -29.14 -30.04
N ALA A 61 7.79 -29.17 -31.37
CA ALA A 61 8.19 -30.33 -32.18
C ALA A 61 9.70 -30.63 -32.07
N ALA A 62 10.56 -29.60 -32.00
CA ALA A 62 12.00 -29.74 -31.78
C ALA A 62 12.35 -30.40 -30.44
N GLN A 63 11.44 -30.33 -29.47
CA GLN A 63 11.53 -31.03 -28.19
C GLN A 63 10.98 -32.46 -28.23
N GLY A 64 10.58 -32.94 -29.42
CA GLY A 64 10.20 -34.33 -29.67
C GLY A 64 8.71 -34.62 -29.48
N ILE A 65 7.84 -33.60 -29.41
CA ILE A 65 6.39 -33.78 -29.33
C ILE A 65 5.79 -33.93 -30.74
N ALA A 66 4.84 -34.85 -30.89
CA ALA A 66 4.14 -35.08 -32.14
C ALA A 66 3.07 -34.00 -32.41
N GLU A 67 2.81 -33.71 -33.69
CA GLU A 67 1.85 -32.68 -34.11
C GLU A 67 0.42 -32.97 -33.63
N ASP A 68 -0.01 -34.24 -33.63
CA ASP A 68 -1.32 -34.68 -33.13
C ASP A 68 -1.46 -34.60 -31.60
N ARG A 69 -0.37 -34.28 -30.90
CA ARG A 69 -0.30 -34.03 -29.46
C ARG A 69 -0.02 -32.56 -29.13
N THR A 70 -0.20 -31.66 -30.09
CA THR A 70 0.05 -30.22 -29.90
C THR A 70 -1.27 -29.44 -29.97
N GLU A 71 -1.53 -28.62 -28.95
CA GLU A 71 -2.64 -27.67 -28.93
C GLU A 71 -2.09 -26.24 -29.08
N THR A 72 -2.64 -25.47 -30.02
CA THR A 72 -2.20 -24.08 -30.25
C THR A 72 -3.30 -23.09 -29.88
N ARG A 73 -3.01 -22.20 -28.95
CA ARG A 73 -3.89 -21.13 -28.47
C ARG A 73 -3.42 -19.77 -28.97
N ARG A 74 -4.36 -18.94 -29.41
CA ARG A 74 -4.09 -17.62 -29.99
C ARG A 74 -4.80 -16.54 -29.20
N TYR A 75 -4.09 -15.46 -28.91
CA TYR A 75 -4.61 -14.33 -28.15
C TYR A 75 -4.25 -13.00 -28.78
N VAL A 76 -5.07 -11.99 -28.46
CA VAL A 76 -4.82 -10.59 -28.78
C VAL A 76 -4.83 -9.81 -27.47
N HIS A 77 -3.85 -8.94 -27.30
CA HIS A 77 -3.74 -8.05 -26.14
C HIS A 77 -4.35 -6.71 -26.54
N LEU A 78 -5.53 -6.43 -25.99
CA LEU A 78 -6.32 -5.24 -26.31
C LEU A 78 -6.16 -4.17 -25.24
N ARG A 79 -6.11 -2.91 -25.65
CA ARG A 79 -6.13 -1.73 -24.77
C ARG A 79 -7.04 -0.65 -25.35
N TYR A 80 -7.63 0.19 -24.51
CA TYR A 80 -8.27 1.41 -25.02
C TYR A 80 -7.22 2.34 -25.63
N ASP A 81 -7.59 3.08 -26.67
CA ASP A 81 -6.74 4.11 -27.26
C ASP A 81 -6.38 5.16 -26.19
N GLY A 82 -5.10 5.50 -26.07
CA GLY A 82 -4.59 6.34 -24.97
C GLY A 82 -4.58 5.68 -23.57
N SER A 83 -4.63 4.35 -23.49
CA SER A 83 -4.35 3.58 -22.26
C SER A 83 -3.11 2.72 -22.46
N ASP A 84 -2.26 2.58 -21.43
CA ASP A 84 -1.06 1.72 -21.46
C ASP A 84 -1.32 0.29 -20.95
N THR A 85 -2.51 0.02 -20.40
CA THR A 85 -2.86 -1.33 -19.93
C THR A 85 -3.49 -2.15 -21.04
N ALA A 86 -2.78 -3.18 -21.51
CA ALA A 86 -3.32 -4.19 -22.38
C ALA A 86 -3.80 -5.43 -21.59
N LEU A 87 -4.95 -5.98 -21.98
CA LEU A 87 -5.50 -7.21 -21.42
C LEU A 87 -5.57 -8.27 -22.52
N GLU A 88 -5.10 -9.46 -22.19
CA GLU A 88 -5.15 -10.63 -23.07
C GLU A 88 -6.60 -11.11 -23.24
N VAL A 89 -7.04 -11.29 -24.48
CA VAL A 89 -8.32 -11.92 -24.83
C VAL A 89 -8.08 -13.00 -25.89
N PRO A 90 -8.90 -14.08 -25.90
CA PRO A 90 -8.87 -15.06 -26.97
C PRO A 90 -9.07 -14.38 -28.33
N TYR A 91 -8.27 -14.77 -29.33
CA TYR A 91 -8.47 -14.31 -30.70
C TYR A 91 -9.82 -14.79 -31.26
N GLY A 92 -10.57 -13.89 -31.91
CA GLY A 92 -11.88 -14.18 -32.49
C GLY A 92 -12.41 -13.02 -33.34
N PRO A 93 -13.72 -13.00 -33.65
CA PRO A 93 -14.38 -11.85 -34.26
C PRO A 93 -14.19 -10.56 -33.45
N VAL A 94 -14.14 -9.41 -34.11
CA VAL A 94 -13.86 -8.11 -33.44
C VAL A 94 -14.82 -7.85 -32.29
N ASP A 95 -16.13 -8.02 -32.51
CA ASP A 95 -17.15 -7.80 -31.48
C ASP A 95 -16.96 -8.71 -30.26
N GLU A 96 -16.65 -9.99 -30.47
CA GLU A 96 -16.42 -10.94 -29.37
C GLU A 96 -15.15 -10.61 -28.58
N MET A 97 -14.08 -10.17 -29.26
CA MET A 97 -12.85 -9.72 -28.61
C MET A 97 -13.07 -8.44 -27.81
N VAL A 98 -13.82 -7.47 -28.34
CA VAL A 98 -14.18 -6.23 -27.64
C VAL A 98 -15.04 -6.54 -26.41
N GLU A 99 -16.05 -7.40 -26.54
CA GLU A 99 -16.86 -7.80 -25.38
C GLU A 99 -16.04 -8.55 -24.33
N ALA A 100 -15.15 -9.45 -24.74
CA ALA A 100 -14.25 -10.16 -23.81
C ALA A 100 -13.32 -9.18 -23.10
N TYR A 101 -12.79 -8.20 -23.83
CA TYR A 101 -11.96 -7.14 -23.30
C TYR A 101 -12.74 -6.26 -22.32
N GLU A 102 -13.94 -5.78 -22.66
CA GLU A 102 -14.75 -4.96 -21.78
C GLU A 102 -15.19 -5.72 -20.51
N ARG A 103 -15.49 -7.02 -20.61
CA ARG A 103 -15.75 -7.86 -19.43
C ARG A 103 -14.52 -7.98 -18.54
N ALA A 104 -13.35 -8.27 -19.12
CA ALA A 104 -12.09 -8.36 -18.38
C ALA A 104 -11.70 -7.01 -17.76
N TYR A 105 -11.87 -5.92 -18.51
CA TYR A 105 -11.59 -4.56 -18.08
C TYR A 105 -12.52 -4.15 -16.94
N ARG A 106 -13.84 -4.37 -17.06
CA ARG A 106 -14.80 -4.11 -15.96
C ARG A 106 -14.46 -4.94 -14.72
N SER A 107 -14.09 -6.21 -14.90
CA SER A 107 -13.67 -7.08 -13.79
C SER A 107 -12.38 -6.61 -13.11
N ARG A 108 -11.54 -5.81 -13.78
CA ARG A 108 -10.27 -5.34 -13.20
C ARG A 108 -10.33 -3.90 -12.69
N PHE A 109 -11.14 -3.06 -13.34
CA PHE A 109 -11.18 -1.62 -13.12
C PHE A 109 -12.53 -1.11 -12.57
N GLY A 110 -13.59 -1.91 -12.63
CA GLY A 110 -14.93 -1.55 -12.14
C GLY A 110 -15.79 -0.74 -13.12
N PHE A 111 -15.24 -0.31 -14.27
CA PHE A 111 -15.92 0.53 -15.27
C PHE A 111 -15.56 0.16 -16.71
N VAL A 112 -16.18 0.82 -17.69
CA VAL A 112 -15.79 0.80 -19.11
C VAL A 112 -15.75 2.23 -19.70
N MET A 113 -15.18 2.40 -20.89
CA MET A 113 -15.11 3.69 -21.60
C MET A 113 -15.82 3.60 -22.96
N PRO A 114 -17.17 3.63 -22.99
CA PRO A 114 -17.93 3.47 -24.22
C PRO A 114 -17.56 4.50 -25.27
N GLY A 115 -17.39 4.07 -26.52
CA GLY A 115 -17.06 4.95 -27.64
C GLY A 115 -15.58 5.33 -27.76
N LYS A 116 -14.71 4.90 -26.83
CA LYS A 116 -13.26 5.01 -26.97
C LYS A 116 -12.75 3.90 -27.89
N GLY A 117 -11.82 4.22 -28.80
CA GLY A 117 -11.22 3.24 -29.70
C GLY A 117 -10.50 2.13 -28.93
N VAL A 118 -10.40 0.95 -29.53
CA VAL A 118 -9.61 -0.17 -28.99
C VAL A 118 -8.42 -0.41 -29.90
N ILE A 119 -7.24 -0.63 -29.32
CA ILE A 119 -5.98 -0.92 -30.00
C ILE A 119 -5.62 -2.38 -29.75
N ALA A 120 -5.24 -3.10 -30.81
CA ALA A 120 -4.51 -4.36 -30.70
C ALA A 120 -3.03 -4.04 -30.49
N ALA A 121 -2.57 -4.17 -29.25
CA ALA A 121 -1.20 -3.81 -28.85
C ALA A 121 -0.21 -4.92 -29.26
N THR A 122 -0.50 -6.15 -28.82
CA THR A 122 0.34 -7.33 -29.03
C THR A 122 -0.53 -8.53 -29.41
N ILE A 123 0.02 -9.48 -30.15
CA ILE A 123 -0.56 -10.81 -30.32
C ILE A 123 0.35 -11.84 -29.65
N SER A 124 -0.24 -12.90 -29.09
CA SER A 124 0.51 -14.02 -28.51
C SER A 124 -0.04 -15.35 -29.01
N VAL A 125 0.86 -16.32 -29.16
CA VAL A 125 0.53 -17.71 -29.45
C VAL A 125 1.23 -18.61 -28.44
N GLU A 126 0.46 -19.50 -27.83
CA GLU A 126 0.94 -20.54 -26.94
C GLU A 126 0.73 -21.91 -27.62
N ALA A 127 1.82 -22.59 -27.98
CA ALA A 127 1.78 -23.99 -28.39
C ALA A 127 2.04 -24.89 -27.17
N ILE A 128 1.17 -25.86 -26.93
CA ILE A 128 1.19 -26.76 -25.79
C ILE A 128 1.36 -28.19 -26.32
N GLY A 129 2.55 -28.74 -26.12
CA GLY A 129 2.87 -30.12 -26.44
C GLY A 129 2.57 -31.06 -25.28
N LEU A 130 1.56 -31.90 -25.45
CA LEU A 130 1.12 -32.88 -24.46
C LEU A 130 2.16 -33.98 -24.32
N THR A 131 2.89 -34.01 -23.21
CA THR A 131 4.07 -34.89 -23.01
C THR A 131 3.72 -36.31 -22.60
N PHE A 132 2.64 -36.52 -21.84
CA PHE A 132 2.27 -37.84 -21.33
C PHE A 132 0.78 -38.12 -21.42
N ASP A 133 0.41 -39.29 -21.94
CA ASP A 133 -0.87 -39.90 -21.57
C ASP A 133 -0.66 -40.55 -20.21
N LEU A 134 -1.28 -39.99 -19.17
CA LEU A 134 -1.23 -40.55 -17.82
C LEU A 134 -1.99 -41.88 -17.79
N GLU A 135 -1.32 -42.98 -18.16
CA GLU A 135 -1.72 -44.31 -17.71
C GLU A 135 -1.35 -44.41 -16.24
N THR A 136 -2.30 -44.09 -15.38
CA THR A 136 -2.18 -44.35 -13.95
C THR A 136 -2.07 -45.85 -13.74
N ALA A 137 -0.88 -46.33 -13.38
CA ALA A 137 -0.68 -47.73 -13.04
C ALA A 137 -1.59 -48.11 -11.85
N PRO A 138 -2.31 -49.25 -11.91
CA PRO A 138 -3.09 -49.74 -10.79
C PRO A 138 -2.21 -49.91 -9.56
N HIS A 139 -2.74 -49.56 -8.39
CA HIS A 139 -2.08 -49.78 -7.11
C HIS A 139 -1.84 -51.26 -6.91
N ALA A 140 -0.58 -51.67 -6.91
CA ALA A 140 -0.15 -53.02 -6.59
C ALA A 140 -0.17 -53.24 -5.07
N GLY A 141 -1.33 -53.08 -4.44
CA GLY A 141 -1.53 -53.35 -3.03
C GLY A 141 -1.51 -54.86 -2.72
N ALA A 142 -1.27 -55.21 -1.46
CA ALA A 142 -1.34 -56.61 -1.00
C ALA A 142 -2.75 -57.20 -1.17
N GLU A 143 -2.87 -58.43 -1.64
CA GLU A 143 -4.16 -59.15 -1.65
C GLU A 143 -4.50 -59.66 -0.23
N GLY A 144 -5.63 -59.22 0.34
CA GLY A 144 -6.18 -59.74 1.60
C GLY A 144 -6.40 -58.70 2.71
N GLU A 145 -6.59 -59.17 3.95
CA GLU A 145 -6.67 -58.31 5.14
C GLU A 145 -5.30 -57.68 5.44
N PHE A 146 -5.28 -56.35 5.66
CA PHE A 146 -4.09 -55.63 6.05
C PHE A 146 -4.14 -55.29 7.55
N THR A 147 -3.02 -55.44 8.25
CA THR A 147 -2.94 -55.25 9.70
C THR A 147 -1.93 -54.16 10.07
N PRO A 148 -2.07 -53.52 11.25
CA PRO A 148 -1.10 -52.56 11.73
C PRO A 148 0.30 -53.18 11.88
N LEU A 149 1.32 -52.50 11.40
CA LEU A 149 2.73 -52.82 11.62
C LEU A 149 3.10 -52.71 13.11
N ALA A 150 2.54 -51.71 13.78
CA ALA A 150 2.77 -51.42 15.19
C ALA A 150 1.61 -50.60 15.75
N THR A 151 1.59 -50.43 17.07
CA THR A 151 0.77 -49.42 17.75
C THR A 151 1.70 -48.54 18.55
N VAL A 152 1.56 -47.22 18.41
CA VAL A 152 2.40 -46.22 19.07
C VAL A 152 1.54 -45.26 19.88
N GLU A 153 2.10 -44.73 20.96
CA GLU A 153 1.49 -43.61 21.67
C GLU A 153 1.71 -42.32 20.85
N ALA A 154 0.64 -41.58 20.60
CA ALA A 154 0.65 -40.31 19.87
C ALA A 154 -0.27 -39.30 20.54
N TYR A 155 -0.12 -38.01 20.22
CA TYR A 155 -1.03 -36.97 20.70
C TYR A 155 -1.84 -36.44 19.52
N MET A 156 -3.14 -36.75 19.47
CA MET A 156 -4.04 -36.41 18.36
C MET A 156 -5.39 -35.95 18.90
N GLY A 157 -6.04 -35.00 18.23
CA GLY A 157 -7.32 -34.44 18.70
C GLY A 157 -7.30 -33.91 20.14
N GLY A 158 -6.17 -33.36 20.61
CA GLY A 158 -6.04 -32.76 21.94
C GLY A 158 -5.88 -33.74 23.11
N LYS A 159 -5.57 -35.02 22.85
CA LYS A 159 -5.35 -36.04 23.89
C LYS A 159 -4.35 -37.13 23.46
N PRO A 160 -3.73 -37.84 24.41
CA PRO A 160 -2.97 -39.05 24.10
C PRO A 160 -3.87 -40.12 23.50
N VAL A 161 -3.42 -40.78 22.45
CA VAL A 161 -4.08 -41.90 21.76
C VAL A 161 -3.07 -43.01 21.48
N ASN A 162 -3.54 -44.25 21.47
CA ASN A 162 -2.77 -45.38 20.94
C ASN A 162 -3.14 -45.55 19.47
N ALA A 163 -2.27 -45.09 18.58
CA ALA A 163 -2.54 -45.06 17.14
C ALA A 163 -1.87 -46.26 16.44
N PRO A 164 -2.61 -47.07 15.68
CA PRO A 164 -2.03 -48.06 14.79
C PRO A 164 -1.20 -47.39 13.69
N VAL A 165 -0.08 -48.02 13.36
CA VAL A 165 0.82 -47.61 12.28
C VAL A 165 0.68 -48.61 11.15
N PHE A 166 0.31 -48.13 9.97
CA PHE A 166 0.25 -48.92 8.74
C PHE A 166 1.43 -48.55 7.83
N ARG A 167 1.88 -49.50 7.01
CA ARG A 167 2.69 -49.19 5.84
C ARG A 167 1.76 -48.96 4.66
N ARG A 168 1.96 -47.89 3.90
CA ARG A 168 1.12 -47.54 2.75
C ARG A 168 1.02 -48.70 1.75
N GLU A 169 2.14 -49.38 1.49
CA GLU A 169 2.24 -50.47 0.52
C GLU A 169 1.44 -51.72 0.96
N ALA A 170 1.13 -51.84 2.25
CA ALA A 170 0.32 -52.94 2.78
C ALA A 170 -1.19 -52.70 2.64
N ILE A 171 -1.63 -51.47 2.33
CA ILE A 171 -3.05 -51.13 2.21
C ILE A 171 -3.51 -51.47 0.78
N PRO A 172 -4.51 -52.36 0.57
CA PRO A 172 -5.04 -52.68 -0.75
C PRO A 172 -5.84 -51.51 -1.33
N ALA A 173 -6.10 -51.54 -2.65
CA ALA A 173 -7.08 -50.64 -3.26
C ALA A 173 -8.46 -50.82 -2.59
N GLY A 174 -9.14 -49.71 -2.30
CA GLY A 174 -10.36 -49.66 -1.48
C GLY A 174 -10.13 -49.89 0.02
N GLY A 175 -8.88 -50.09 0.46
CA GLY A 175 -8.54 -50.26 1.87
C GLY A 175 -8.80 -48.99 2.67
N ILE A 176 -9.43 -49.15 3.84
CA ILE A 176 -9.91 -48.04 4.67
C ILE A 176 -9.15 -48.02 6.01
N VAL A 177 -8.56 -46.88 6.34
CA VAL A 177 -7.90 -46.62 7.63
C VAL A 177 -8.64 -45.50 8.35
N ASP A 178 -9.33 -45.84 9.45
CA ASP A 178 -9.96 -44.86 10.34
C ASP A 178 -8.93 -44.21 11.27
N GLY A 179 -9.03 -42.89 11.44
CA GLY A 179 -8.25 -42.16 12.44
C GLY A 179 -8.77 -42.38 13.88
N PRO A 180 -7.90 -42.31 14.91
CA PRO A 180 -6.49 -41.94 14.87
C PRO A 180 -5.58 -43.05 14.33
N ALA A 181 -4.77 -42.75 13.32
CA ALA A 181 -3.81 -43.70 12.75
C ALA A 181 -2.63 -42.97 12.09
N LEU A 182 -1.52 -43.69 11.90
CA LEU A 182 -0.39 -43.24 11.08
C LEU A 182 -0.23 -44.16 9.88
N ILE A 183 -0.04 -43.57 8.70
CA ILE A 183 0.31 -44.31 7.49
C ILE A 183 1.70 -43.85 7.08
N THR A 184 2.66 -44.76 7.16
CA THR A 184 4.06 -44.51 6.84
C THR A 184 4.39 -44.99 5.43
N GLU A 185 5.23 -44.25 4.74
CA GLU A 185 5.77 -44.58 3.42
C GLU A 185 7.23 -44.11 3.34
N ALA A 186 7.94 -44.46 2.26
CA ALA A 186 9.37 -44.16 2.15
C ALA A 186 9.70 -42.66 2.21
N THR A 187 8.80 -41.79 1.74
CA THR A 187 9.05 -40.35 1.57
C THR A 187 8.18 -39.45 2.43
N ALA A 188 7.24 -40.00 3.21
CA ALA A 188 6.31 -39.22 4.03
C ALA A 188 5.71 -40.05 5.17
N THR A 189 4.99 -39.38 6.06
CA THR A 189 4.10 -40.02 7.04
C THR A 189 2.80 -39.24 7.07
N THR A 190 1.70 -39.90 6.72
CA THR A 190 0.36 -39.32 6.75
C THR A 190 -0.27 -39.59 8.11
N ILE A 191 -0.66 -38.52 8.79
CA ILE A 191 -1.39 -38.59 10.06
C ILE A 191 -2.89 -38.54 9.75
N VAL A 192 -3.61 -39.59 10.11
CA VAL A 192 -5.08 -39.65 9.99
C VAL A 192 -5.65 -39.31 11.36
N GLU A 193 -6.02 -38.03 11.56
CA GLU A 193 -6.58 -37.52 12.82
C GLU A 193 -7.94 -38.19 13.15
N PRO A 194 -8.35 -38.26 14.43
CA PRO A 194 -9.69 -38.70 14.82
C PRO A 194 -10.80 -38.02 14.01
N GLY A 195 -11.76 -38.83 13.52
CA GLY A 195 -12.88 -38.36 12.71
C GLY A 195 -12.57 -38.20 11.22
N TRP A 196 -11.34 -38.46 10.80
CA TRP A 196 -10.97 -38.68 9.41
C TRP A 196 -10.85 -40.16 9.10
N GLN A 197 -11.02 -40.49 7.84
CA GLN A 197 -10.85 -41.81 7.27
C GLN A 197 -10.03 -41.68 6.00
N ALA A 198 -8.97 -42.46 5.87
CA ALA A 198 -8.18 -42.55 4.64
C ALA A 198 -8.63 -43.77 3.83
N GLU A 199 -9.01 -43.55 2.58
CA GLU A 199 -9.31 -44.62 1.63
C GLU A 199 -8.20 -44.68 0.56
N MET A 200 -7.66 -45.87 0.31
CA MET A 200 -6.73 -46.09 -0.78
C MET A 200 -7.48 -46.19 -2.12
N THR A 201 -7.17 -45.33 -3.08
CA THR A 201 -7.76 -45.40 -4.42
C THR A 201 -7.11 -46.50 -5.27
N ASP A 202 -7.75 -46.85 -6.39
CA ASP A 202 -7.25 -47.84 -7.35
C ASP A 202 -5.89 -47.48 -7.96
N ILE A 203 -5.46 -46.22 -7.84
CA ILE A 203 -4.19 -45.69 -8.38
C ILE A 203 -3.21 -45.29 -7.26
N GLY A 204 -3.51 -45.69 -6.02
CA GLY A 204 -2.57 -45.60 -4.91
C GLY A 204 -2.58 -44.25 -4.18
N ASN A 205 -3.57 -43.38 -4.44
CA ASN A 205 -3.77 -42.15 -3.65
C ASN A 205 -4.44 -42.49 -2.32
N LEU A 206 -4.11 -41.75 -1.27
CA LEU A 206 -4.90 -41.76 -0.04
C LEU A 206 -5.89 -40.61 -0.10
N LEU A 207 -7.17 -40.95 -0.19
CA LEU A 207 -8.26 -39.99 -0.15
C LEU A 207 -8.77 -39.90 1.29
N LEU A 208 -8.31 -38.88 2.00
CA LEU A 208 -8.74 -38.60 3.35
C LEU A 208 -10.08 -37.87 3.29
N ARG A 209 -11.11 -38.47 3.86
CA ARG A 209 -12.42 -37.86 4.03
C ARG A 209 -12.72 -37.68 5.50
N ARG A 210 -13.32 -36.55 5.82
CA ARG A 210 -13.90 -36.36 7.15
C ARG A 210 -15.19 -37.15 7.22
N VAL A 211 -15.22 -38.19 8.05
CA VAL A 211 -16.38 -39.09 8.23
C VAL A 211 -17.16 -38.76 9.49
N ILE A 212 -16.50 -38.17 10.48
CA ILE A 212 -17.17 -37.54 11.62
C ILE A 212 -17.19 -36.05 11.32
N ALA A 213 -18.40 -35.52 11.13
CA ALA A 213 -18.63 -34.10 11.02
C ALA A 213 -17.86 -33.40 12.14
N ARG A 214 -17.08 -32.39 11.78
CA ARG A 214 -16.47 -31.53 12.79
C ARG A 214 -17.62 -31.04 13.67
N GLU A 215 -17.46 -31.04 14.99
CA GLU A 215 -18.27 -30.10 15.76
C GLU A 215 -18.07 -28.77 15.04
N GLU A 216 -19.16 -28.21 14.51
CA GLU A 216 -19.10 -26.85 13.99
C GLU A 216 -18.51 -26.06 15.15
N ARG A 217 -17.26 -25.61 15.00
CA ARG A 217 -16.82 -24.46 15.78
C ARG A 217 -17.93 -23.46 15.55
N VAL A 218 -18.70 -23.23 16.62
CA VAL A 218 -19.96 -22.48 16.70
C VAL A 218 -20.14 -21.68 15.43
N ALA A 219 -21.17 -21.99 14.61
CA ALA A 219 -21.55 -21.17 13.46
C ALA A 219 -21.23 -19.71 13.79
N ILE A 220 -20.19 -19.16 13.15
CA ILE A 220 -19.42 -18.05 13.72
C ILE A 220 -20.40 -16.92 14.00
N GLY A 221 -20.69 -16.74 15.29
CA GLY A 221 -21.67 -15.77 15.72
C GLY A 221 -21.09 -14.38 15.67
N THR A 222 -21.93 -13.41 15.96
CA THR A 222 -21.54 -12.01 16.13
C THR A 222 -20.76 -11.75 17.43
N SER A 223 -20.57 -12.77 18.29
CA SER A 223 -19.76 -12.68 19.50
C SER A 223 -18.26 -12.68 19.19
N CYS A 224 -17.50 -11.84 19.88
CA CYS A 224 -16.04 -11.76 19.75
C CYS A 224 -15.37 -13.06 20.21
N ASP A 225 -14.79 -13.81 19.26
CA ASP A 225 -13.88 -14.93 19.50
C ASP A 225 -12.44 -14.46 19.22
N PRO A 226 -11.47 -14.62 20.15
CA PRO A 226 -10.11 -14.10 19.97
C PRO A 226 -9.37 -14.65 18.74
N VAL A 227 -9.62 -15.90 18.37
CA VAL A 227 -8.99 -16.50 17.18
C VAL A 227 -9.60 -15.88 15.92
N MET A 228 -10.91 -15.70 15.90
CA MET A 228 -11.59 -15.07 14.78
C MET A 228 -11.28 -13.58 14.68
N LEU A 229 -11.09 -12.88 15.79
CA LEU A 229 -10.66 -11.49 15.80
C LEU A 229 -9.35 -11.33 15.05
N GLU A 230 -8.38 -12.21 15.33
CA GLU A 230 -7.10 -12.24 14.63
C GLU A 230 -7.26 -12.59 13.14
N VAL A 231 -8.12 -13.55 12.81
CA VAL A 231 -8.43 -13.90 11.41
C VAL A 231 -9.03 -12.71 10.66
N PHE A 232 -10.03 -12.03 11.23
CA PHE A 232 -10.66 -10.88 10.59
C PHE A 232 -9.72 -9.68 10.47
N ASN A 233 -8.89 -9.41 11.48
CA ASN A 233 -7.80 -8.42 11.40
C ASN A 233 -6.93 -8.65 10.16
N ASN A 234 -6.38 -9.85 10.03
CA ASN A 234 -5.51 -10.21 8.91
C ASN A 234 -6.26 -10.17 7.57
N LEU A 235 -7.54 -10.58 7.53
CA LEU A 235 -8.34 -10.52 6.33
C LEU A 235 -8.60 -9.07 5.87
N PHE A 236 -8.99 -8.16 6.75
CA PHE A 236 -9.20 -6.76 6.38
C PHE A 236 -7.91 -6.09 5.92
N MET A 237 -6.79 -6.34 6.62
CA MET A 237 -5.47 -5.84 6.21
C MET A 237 -5.05 -6.41 4.85
N SER A 238 -5.21 -7.72 4.63
CA SER A 238 -4.88 -8.36 3.35
C SER A 238 -5.68 -7.79 2.18
N ILE A 239 -6.94 -7.39 2.40
CA ILE A 239 -7.73 -6.71 1.36
C ILE A 239 -7.11 -5.35 1.02
N ALA A 240 -6.81 -4.53 2.03
CA ALA A 240 -6.17 -3.23 1.81
C ALA A 240 -4.82 -3.36 1.09
N GLU A 241 -4.01 -4.37 1.44
CA GLU A 241 -2.74 -4.67 0.76
C GLU A 241 -2.94 -5.10 -0.69
N GLN A 242 -3.93 -5.96 -0.98
CA GLN A 242 -4.26 -6.37 -2.34
C GLN A 242 -4.72 -5.19 -3.21
N MET A 243 -5.45 -4.24 -2.63
CA MET A 243 -5.77 -2.97 -3.29
C MET A 243 -4.49 -2.19 -3.61
N GLY A 244 -3.58 -2.05 -2.62
CA GLY A 244 -2.31 -1.37 -2.79
C GLY A 244 -1.42 -1.99 -3.88
N TYR A 245 -1.31 -3.32 -3.91
CA TYR A 245 -0.58 -4.04 -4.95
C TYR A 245 -1.19 -3.82 -6.34
N THR A 246 -2.52 -3.71 -6.42
CA THR A 246 -3.21 -3.39 -7.68
C THR A 246 -2.90 -1.96 -8.12
N LEU A 247 -2.94 -0.99 -7.20
CA LEU A 247 -2.61 0.41 -7.47
C LEU A 247 -1.17 0.55 -7.99
N GLN A 248 -0.20 -0.01 -7.25
CA GLN A 248 1.22 0.03 -7.61
C GLN A 248 1.48 -0.51 -9.03
N ASN A 249 0.87 -1.64 -9.39
CA ASN A 249 1.12 -2.29 -10.68
C ASN A 249 0.42 -1.63 -11.87
N THR A 250 -0.61 -0.81 -11.61
CA THR A 250 -1.42 -0.18 -12.68
C THR A 250 -1.17 1.32 -12.83
N ALA A 251 -0.56 1.97 -11.84
CA ALA A 251 -0.21 3.39 -11.89
C ALA A 251 0.90 3.67 -12.91
N LEU A 252 0.91 4.92 -13.41
CA LEU A 252 1.88 5.41 -14.38
C LEU A 252 2.97 6.27 -13.72
N SER A 253 2.61 7.06 -12.70
CA SER A 253 3.57 7.95 -12.04
C SER A 253 4.62 7.20 -11.20
N VAL A 254 5.83 7.77 -11.17
CA VAL A 254 6.93 7.29 -10.32
C VAL A 254 6.54 7.35 -8.83
N ASN A 255 5.78 8.38 -8.43
CA ASN A 255 5.28 8.57 -7.06
C ASN A 255 4.49 7.36 -6.57
N VAL A 256 3.50 6.90 -7.34
CA VAL A 256 2.67 5.77 -6.92
C VAL A 256 3.39 4.44 -7.16
N LYS A 257 4.03 4.27 -8.33
CA LYS A 257 4.58 2.98 -8.76
C LYS A 257 5.87 2.58 -8.04
N GLU A 258 6.80 3.52 -7.90
CA GLU A 258 8.15 3.26 -7.38
C GLU A 258 8.27 3.68 -5.92
N ARG A 259 7.77 4.88 -5.61
CA ARG A 259 7.89 5.47 -4.26
C ARG A 259 6.85 4.98 -3.27
N LEU A 260 5.77 4.36 -3.74
CA LEU A 260 4.64 3.87 -2.94
C LEU A 260 3.96 4.99 -2.12
N ASP A 261 3.85 6.18 -2.72
CA ASP A 261 3.21 7.34 -2.11
C ASP A 261 1.68 7.29 -2.32
N PHE A 262 1.05 6.29 -1.68
CA PHE A 262 -0.38 6.05 -1.72
C PHE A 262 -0.86 5.30 -0.47
N SER A 263 -2.16 5.29 -0.17
CA SER A 263 -2.76 4.40 0.82
C SER A 263 -4.07 3.82 0.31
N CYS A 264 -4.39 2.61 0.75
CA CYS A 264 -5.63 1.91 0.44
C CYS A 264 -6.30 1.49 1.75
N ALA A 265 -7.59 1.76 1.89
CA ALA A 265 -8.30 1.59 3.13
C ALA A 265 -9.74 1.09 2.96
N ILE A 266 -10.24 0.44 4.01
CA ILE A 266 -11.60 -0.08 4.14
C ILE A 266 -12.30 0.68 5.26
N PHE A 267 -13.56 1.03 5.04
CA PHE A 267 -14.39 1.78 5.97
C PHE A 267 -15.72 1.08 6.18
N ASP A 268 -16.30 1.26 7.36
CA ASP A 268 -17.69 0.87 7.62
C ASP A 268 -18.68 1.78 6.85
N SER A 269 -19.98 1.50 6.95
CA SER A 269 -21.04 2.28 6.30
C SER A 269 -21.14 3.74 6.77
N GLY A 270 -20.58 4.08 7.93
CA GLY A 270 -20.48 5.44 8.46
C GLY A 270 -19.21 6.18 8.04
N GLY A 271 -18.31 5.52 7.30
CA GLY A 271 -17.03 6.07 6.89
C GLY A 271 -15.94 6.00 7.96
N SER A 272 -16.10 5.17 9.00
CA SER A 272 -15.05 4.96 10.00
C SER A 272 -13.99 3.99 9.49
N LEU A 273 -12.70 4.30 9.73
CA LEU A 273 -11.59 3.46 9.25
C LEU A 273 -11.58 2.10 9.95
N ILE A 274 -11.56 1.01 9.17
CA ILE A 274 -11.46 -0.38 9.65
C ILE A 274 -10.04 -0.93 9.49
N ALA A 275 -9.45 -0.76 8.31
CA ALA A 275 -8.11 -1.23 7.99
C ALA A 275 -7.47 -0.33 6.92
N ASN A 276 -6.15 -0.19 6.99
CA ASN A 276 -5.35 0.58 6.04
C ASN A 276 -4.01 -0.12 5.79
N ALA A 277 -3.62 -0.28 4.52
CA ALA A 277 -2.29 -0.75 4.17
C ALA A 277 -1.22 0.30 4.57
N PRO A 278 -0.20 -0.06 5.36
CA PRO A 278 0.68 0.89 6.04
C PRO A 278 1.75 1.47 5.10
N HIS A 279 1.32 2.42 4.26
CA HIS A 279 2.20 3.14 3.35
C HIS A 279 2.50 4.54 3.88
N MET A 280 1.53 5.47 3.92
CA MET A 280 1.75 6.83 4.45
C MET A 280 0.94 7.09 5.74
N PRO A 281 1.61 7.33 6.89
CA PRO A 281 0.92 7.63 8.14
C PRO A 281 0.05 8.88 8.12
N VAL A 282 0.33 9.87 7.27
CA VAL A 282 -0.51 11.09 7.17
C VAL A 282 -1.88 10.85 6.54
N HIS A 283 -2.05 9.76 5.78
CA HIS A 283 -3.35 9.35 5.25
C HIS A 283 -4.25 8.75 6.36
N LEU A 284 -3.67 8.40 7.51
CA LEU A 284 -4.40 7.84 8.65
C LEU A 284 -5.34 8.90 9.23
N GLY A 285 -6.62 8.55 9.41
CA GLY A 285 -7.61 9.48 9.96
C GLY A 285 -8.13 10.56 9.00
N SER A 286 -7.39 10.94 7.95
CA SER A 286 -7.84 11.93 6.96
C SER A 286 -8.75 11.33 5.88
N MET A 287 -8.49 10.10 5.44
CA MET A 287 -9.36 9.43 4.46
C MET A 287 -10.78 9.16 4.98
N GLY A 288 -10.96 8.94 6.29
CA GLY A 288 -12.29 8.77 6.91
C GLY A 288 -13.16 10.02 6.77
N GLU A 289 -12.57 11.21 6.98
CA GLU A 289 -13.24 12.49 6.73
C GLU A 289 -13.62 12.68 5.26
N SER A 290 -12.79 12.19 4.33
CA SER A 290 -13.10 12.22 2.89
C SER A 290 -14.33 11.37 2.56
N VAL A 291 -14.43 10.17 3.13
CA VAL A 291 -15.61 9.29 2.96
C VAL A 291 -16.85 9.94 3.57
N ARG A 292 -16.73 10.53 4.77
CA ARG A 292 -17.82 11.25 5.44
C ARG A 292 -18.28 12.49 4.65
N ALA A 293 -17.37 13.21 3.99
CA ALA A 293 -17.71 14.31 3.10
C ALA A 293 -18.52 13.84 1.88
N VAL A 294 -18.08 12.77 1.21
CA VAL A 294 -18.84 12.17 0.09
C VAL A 294 -20.23 11.70 0.52
N LEU A 295 -20.33 11.04 1.68
CA LEU A 295 -21.61 10.62 2.27
C LEU A 295 -22.55 11.80 2.49
N ARG A 296 -22.06 12.84 3.17
CA ARG A 296 -22.82 14.06 3.49
C ARG A 296 -23.29 14.79 2.24
N ASP A 297 -22.40 14.97 1.27
CA ASP A 297 -22.64 15.83 0.12
C ASP A 297 -23.43 15.13 -1.00
N ASN A 298 -23.61 13.80 -0.92
CA ASN A 298 -24.38 13.00 -1.87
C ASN A 298 -25.53 12.20 -1.22
N GLU A 299 -26.01 12.62 -0.04
CA GLU A 299 -27.05 11.91 0.71
C GLU A 299 -28.28 11.57 -0.18
N GLY A 300 -28.64 10.29 -0.25
CA GLY A 300 -29.75 9.78 -1.06
C GLY A 300 -29.51 9.71 -2.57
N ALA A 301 -28.33 10.10 -3.07
CA ALA A 301 -27.99 10.11 -4.50
C ALA A 301 -26.95 9.06 -4.92
N ILE A 302 -26.26 8.42 -3.96
CA ILE A 302 -25.23 7.40 -4.20
C ILE A 302 -25.89 6.11 -4.73
N LYS A 303 -25.37 5.56 -5.83
CA LYS A 303 -25.89 4.34 -6.48
C LYS A 303 -24.82 3.26 -6.63
N PRO A 304 -25.20 1.98 -6.77
CA PRO A 304 -24.27 0.93 -7.15
C PRO A 304 -23.53 1.27 -8.45
N GLY A 305 -22.20 1.07 -8.43
CA GLY A 305 -21.32 1.40 -9.56
C GLY A 305 -20.87 2.87 -9.61
N ASP A 306 -21.25 3.70 -8.65
CA ASP A 306 -20.68 5.05 -8.52
C ASP A 306 -19.26 5.01 -7.95
N SER A 307 -18.44 6.01 -8.28
CA SER A 307 -17.20 6.31 -7.58
C SER A 307 -16.96 7.82 -7.58
N TYR A 308 -16.42 8.33 -6.48
CA TYR A 308 -16.24 9.76 -6.23
C TYR A 308 -14.76 10.08 -6.08
N VAL A 309 -14.37 11.30 -6.42
CA VAL A 309 -13.00 11.79 -6.29
C VAL A 309 -12.98 13.16 -5.63
N LEU A 310 -12.01 13.36 -4.73
CA LEU A 310 -11.75 14.63 -4.05
C LEU A 310 -10.30 14.75 -3.62
N ASN A 311 -9.84 15.99 -3.47
CA ASN A 311 -8.58 16.35 -2.78
C ASN A 311 -8.74 17.56 -1.86
N ASN A 312 -9.95 18.10 -1.72
CA ASN A 312 -10.20 19.30 -0.94
C ASN A 312 -9.73 19.13 0.52
N PRO A 313 -8.71 19.88 0.96
CA PRO A 313 -8.14 19.73 2.30
C PRO A 313 -9.13 20.05 3.42
N TYR A 314 -10.11 20.90 3.15
CA TYR A 314 -11.15 21.28 4.12
C TYR A 314 -12.26 20.23 4.24
N ASN A 315 -12.27 19.22 3.38
CA ASN A 315 -13.22 18.10 3.33
C ASN A 315 -12.50 16.73 3.42
N GLY A 316 -11.43 16.66 4.21
CA GLY A 316 -10.71 15.41 4.50
C GLY A 316 -9.51 15.13 3.58
N GLY A 317 -9.24 15.97 2.58
CA GLY A 317 -7.96 15.98 1.89
C GLY A 317 -6.80 16.37 2.81
N THR A 318 -5.57 16.03 2.42
CA THR A 318 -4.33 16.38 3.14
C THR A 318 -3.68 17.62 2.51
N HIS A 319 -3.50 17.58 1.20
CA HIS A 319 -3.09 18.68 0.31
C HIS A 319 -3.57 18.35 -1.11
N LEU A 320 -3.47 19.28 -2.06
CA LEU A 320 -4.05 19.08 -3.41
C LEU A 320 -3.46 17.90 -4.21
N PRO A 321 -2.14 17.59 -4.14
CA PRO A 321 -1.59 16.43 -4.85
C PRO A 321 -2.15 15.08 -4.41
N ASP A 322 -2.59 14.96 -3.15
CA ASP A 322 -3.16 13.71 -2.64
C ASP A 322 -4.63 13.59 -3.04
N ILE A 323 -4.88 12.92 -4.16
CA ILE A 323 -6.24 12.72 -4.66
C ILE A 323 -6.81 11.40 -4.11
N THR A 324 -8.01 11.46 -3.55
CA THR A 324 -8.72 10.31 -2.97
C THR A 324 -9.85 9.86 -3.88
N VAL A 325 -9.87 8.59 -4.27
CA VAL A 325 -10.99 7.94 -4.96
C VAL A 325 -11.73 7.04 -3.98
N ILE A 326 -13.04 7.24 -3.87
CA ILE A 326 -13.93 6.57 -2.91
C ILE A 326 -15.00 5.79 -3.67
N THR A 327 -15.12 4.50 -3.36
CA THR A 327 -16.08 3.59 -4.00
C THR A 327 -16.96 2.93 -2.93
N PRO A 328 -18.28 3.19 -2.93
CA PRO A 328 -19.23 2.49 -2.06
C PRO A 328 -19.39 1.01 -2.46
N VAL A 329 -19.48 0.14 -1.45
CA VAL A 329 -19.75 -1.29 -1.62
C VAL A 329 -21.22 -1.55 -1.27
N PHE A 330 -21.96 -2.14 -2.20
CA PHE A 330 -23.40 -2.37 -2.06
C PHE A 330 -23.76 -3.84 -1.88
N ASP A 331 -24.89 -4.08 -1.20
CA ASP A 331 -25.67 -5.33 -1.24
C ASP A 331 -27.17 -4.99 -1.18
N GLU A 332 -27.97 -5.64 -2.01
CA GLU A 332 -29.43 -5.40 -2.16
C GLU A 332 -29.87 -3.91 -2.28
N GLY A 333 -28.97 -3.02 -2.70
CA GLY A 333 -29.24 -1.58 -2.84
C GLY A 333 -28.87 -0.73 -1.62
N GLU A 334 -28.40 -1.34 -0.53
CA GLU A 334 -27.88 -0.65 0.65
C GLU A 334 -26.35 -0.58 0.62
N ILE A 335 -25.79 0.51 1.18
CA ILE A 335 -24.35 0.67 1.32
C ILE A 335 -23.89 -0.14 2.54
N LEU A 336 -23.01 -1.11 2.31
CA LEU A 336 -22.43 -1.92 3.38
C LEU A 336 -21.14 -1.32 3.92
N PHE A 337 -20.26 -0.89 3.02
CA PHE A 337 -18.88 -0.47 3.30
C PHE A 337 -18.47 0.61 2.31
N PHE A 338 -17.31 1.21 2.56
CA PHE A 338 -16.57 1.94 1.54
C PHE A 338 -15.16 1.36 1.41
N VAL A 339 -14.65 1.43 0.20
CA VAL A 339 -13.21 1.30 -0.06
C VAL A 339 -12.73 2.62 -0.63
N ALA A 340 -11.54 3.04 -0.22
CA ALA A 340 -10.92 4.22 -0.80
C ALA A 340 -9.42 4.01 -0.97
N CYS A 341 -8.88 4.68 -1.97
CA CYS A 341 -7.45 4.84 -2.13
C CYS A 341 -7.11 6.30 -2.34
N ARG A 342 -5.97 6.70 -1.78
CA ARG A 342 -5.40 8.04 -1.94
C ARG A 342 -4.01 7.87 -2.54
N GLY A 343 -3.74 8.58 -3.62
CA GLY A 343 -2.45 8.55 -4.29
C GLY A 343 -1.91 9.97 -4.45
N HIS A 344 -0.60 10.14 -4.26
CA HIS A 344 0.06 11.40 -4.52
C HIS A 344 0.32 11.54 -6.03
N HIS A 345 -0.41 12.46 -6.66
CA HIS A 345 -0.19 12.79 -8.06
C HIS A 345 1.01 13.73 -8.19
N PRO A 346 1.93 13.49 -9.14
CA PRO A 346 3.14 14.30 -9.27
C PRO A 346 2.89 15.78 -9.48
N ASP A 347 1.78 16.15 -10.14
CA ASP A 347 1.36 17.53 -10.39
C ASP A 347 -0.15 17.56 -10.62
N VAL A 348 -0.84 18.48 -9.97
CA VAL A 348 -2.27 18.79 -10.17
C VAL A 348 -2.47 20.27 -10.50
N GLY A 349 -1.42 20.93 -11.01
CA GLY A 349 -1.38 22.35 -11.34
C GLY A 349 -0.60 23.19 -10.32
N GLY A 350 -1.00 24.44 -10.13
CA GLY A 350 -0.35 25.38 -9.21
C GLY A 350 0.75 26.24 -9.85
N LYS A 351 1.26 27.22 -9.11
CA LYS A 351 2.25 28.20 -9.63
C LYS A 351 3.56 27.54 -10.09
N THR A 352 4.00 26.49 -9.41
CA THR A 352 5.23 25.75 -9.71
C THR A 352 4.94 24.30 -10.08
N PRO A 353 5.83 23.62 -10.81
CA PRO A 353 5.77 22.18 -10.99
C PRO A 353 5.64 21.47 -9.64
N GLY A 354 4.91 20.37 -9.62
CA GLY A 354 4.73 19.55 -8.43
C GLY A 354 3.65 20.05 -7.47
N SER A 355 2.91 21.10 -7.84
CA SER A 355 1.85 21.70 -7.01
C SER A 355 2.31 22.13 -5.61
N ALA A 356 3.62 22.37 -5.46
CA ALA A 356 4.25 22.69 -4.19
C ALA A 356 4.99 24.03 -4.22
N PRO A 357 4.31 25.15 -4.52
CA PRO A 357 4.95 26.46 -4.49
C PRO A 357 5.49 26.76 -3.08
N PRO A 358 6.74 27.23 -2.93
CA PRO A 358 7.33 27.44 -1.61
C PRO A 358 6.76 28.66 -0.88
N ASP A 359 5.99 29.49 -1.57
CA ASP A 359 5.50 30.80 -1.11
C ASP A 359 3.99 30.97 -1.24
N SER A 360 3.21 29.88 -1.40
CA SER A 360 1.74 29.99 -1.45
C SER A 360 1.19 30.55 -0.13
N ALA A 361 0.22 31.44 -0.26
CA ALA A 361 -0.60 31.95 0.85
C ALA A 361 -2.09 31.63 0.64
N HIS A 362 -2.48 31.25 -0.58
CA HIS A 362 -3.85 30.89 -0.94
C HIS A 362 -3.90 29.54 -1.66
N ILE A 363 -4.93 28.74 -1.40
CA ILE A 363 -5.06 27.38 -1.95
C ILE A 363 -5.09 27.33 -3.49
N ASP A 364 -5.71 28.32 -4.14
CA ASP A 364 -5.72 28.45 -5.61
C ASP A 364 -4.33 28.56 -6.25
N GLU A 365 -3.29 28.90 -5.47
CA GLU A 365 -1.90 28.94 -5.95
C GLU A 365 -1.26 27.55 -6.01
N GLU A 366 -1.86 26.55 -5.35
CA GLU A 366 -1.33 25.19 -5.20
C GLU A 366 -1.85 24.24 -6.29
N GLY A 367 -2.96 24.56 -6.96
CA GLY A 367 -3.45 23.81 -8.13
C GLY A 367 -4.95 23.57 -8.14
N VAL A 368 -5.35 22.44 -8.73
CA VAL A 368 -6.76 22.07 -8.91
C VAL A 368 -7.34 21.54 -7.60
N LEU A 369 -8.29 22.27 -7.03
CA LEU A 369 -9.11 21.83 -5.91
C LEU A 369 -10.35 21.08 -6.42
N ILE A 370 -10.46 19.81 -6.06
CA ILE A 370 -11.55 18.90 -6.36
C ILE A 370 -12.32 18.65 -5.06
N ASP A 371 -13.52 19.21 -4.96
CA ASP A 371 -14.32 19.13 -3.75
C ASP A 371 -15.05 17.78 -3.60
N ASN A 372 -15.91 17.47 -4.57
CA ASN A 372 -16.66 16.21 -4.62
C ASN A 372 -17.14 15.99 -6.05
N PHE A 373 -16.38 15.21 -6.83
CA PHE A 373 -16.71 14.92 -8.22
C PHE A 373 -17.11 13.45 -8.39
N LYS A 374 -18.27 13.20 -9.01
CA LYS A 374 -18.67 11.84 -9.40
C LYS A 374 -17.86 11.41 -10.63
N LEU A 375 -16.82 10.62 -10.40
CA LEU A 375 -15.85 10.13 -11.38
C LEU A 375 -16.40 8.97 -12.23
N VAL A 376 -17.17 8.09 -11.60
CA VAL A 376 -17.91 7.01 -12.26
C VAL A 376 -19.38 7.17 -11.89
N ASP A 377 -20.26 7.19 -12.88
CA ASP A 377 -21.72 7.22 -12.70
C ASP A 377 -22.30 5.89 -13.18
N ALA A 378 -22.78 5.08 -12.24
CA ALA A 378 -23.34 3.74 -12.50
C ALA A 378 -22.50 2.87 -13.47
N GLY A 379 -21.18 2.81 -13.26
CA GLY A 379 -20.24 2.01 -14.07
C GLY A 379 -19.72 2.68 -15.35
N ILE A 380 -20.09 3.94 -15.61
CA ILE A 380 -19.61 4.74 -16.75
C ILE A 380 -18.57 5.76 -16.29
N TYR A 381 -17.37 5.70 -16.85
CA TYR A 381 -16.29 6.63 -16.50
C TYR A 381 -16.45 8.00 -17.16
N ARG A 382 -16.44 9.06 -16.35
CA ARG A 382 -16.67 10.45 -16.77
C ARG A 382 -15.36 11.18 -17.11
N GLU A 383 -14.62 10.61 -18.05
CA GLU A 383 -13.29 11.08 -18.43
C GLU A 383 -13.29 12.52 -18.94
N ALA A 384 -14.23 12.87 -19.83
CA ALA A 384 -14.28 14.18 -20.45
C ALA A 384 -14.52 15.27 -19.40
N GLU A 385 -15.47 15.06 -18.49
CA GLU A 385 -15.77 15.99 -17.41
C GLU A 385 -14.64 16.07 -16.39
N MET A 386 -13.96 14.96 -16.09
CA MET A 386 -12.78 15.01 -15.22
C MET A 386 -11.64 15.84 -15.83
N ARG A 387 -11.46 15.79 -17.16
CA ARG A 387 -10.48 16.64 -17.86
C ARG A 387 -10.86 18.12 -17.78
N GLU A 388 -12.14 18.45 -17.84
CA GLU A 388 -12.62 19.82 -17.63
C GLU A 388 -12.31 20.29 -16.21
N VAL A 389 -12.49 19.43 -15.19
CA VAL A 389 -12.12 19.73 -13.81
C VAL A 389 -10.62 20.05 -13.70
N LEU A 390 -9.75 19.20 -14.26
CA LEU A 390 -8.29 19.40 -14.25
C LEU A 390 -7.83 20.67 -15.01
N ALA A 391 -8.65 21.14 -15.95
CA ALA A 391 -8.39 22.36 -16.73
C ALA A 391 -9.03 23.63 -16.14
N SER A 392 -9.86 23.52 -15.09
CA SER A 392 -10.72 24.61 -14.62
C SER A 392 -10.06 25.59 -13.64
N ALA A 393 -8.96 25.19 -13.00
CA ALA A 393 -8.28 26.01 -11.99
C ALA A 393 -7.51 27.20 -12.63
N ILE A 394 -7.18 28.21 -11.81
CA ILE A 394 -6.35 29.35 -12.23
C ILE A 394 -4.99 28.85 -12.77
N HIS A 395 -4.44 27.84 -12.10
CA HIS A 395 -3.25 27.12 -12.51
C HIS A 395 -3.62 25.65 -12.76
N PRO A 396 -4.00 25.27 -14.00
CA PRO A 396 -4.48 23.93 -14.32
C PRO A 396 -3.37 22.88 -14.26
N ALA A 397 -3.75 21.60 -14.21
CA ALA A 397 -2.80 20.49 -14.21
C ALA A 397 -1.89 20.51 -15.44
N ARG A 398 -0.58 20.34 -15.24
CA ARG A 398 0.41 20.36 -16.34
C ARG A 398 0.33 19.11 -17.21
N ASN A 399 0.05 17.95 -16.60
CA ASN A 399 -0.03 16.67 -17.29
C ASN A 399 -1.34 15.92 -16.96
N PRO A 400 -2.48 16.40 -17.47
CA PRO A 400 -3.78 15.80 -17.19
C PRO A 400 -3.91 14.34 -17.66
N GLU A 401 -3.14 13.92 -18.67
CA GLU A 401 -3.11 12.51 -19.09
C GLU A 401 -2.58 11.59 -17.99
N GLN A 402 -1.49 11.98 -17.32
CA GLN A 402 -0.95 11.23 -16.21
C GLN A 402 -1.91 11.23 -15.01
N ASN A 403 -2.56 12.36 -14.72
CA ASN A 403 -3.59 12.40 -13.67
C ASN A 403 -4.72 11.41 -13.97
N ILE A 404 -5.23 11.39 -15.21
CA ILE A 404 -6.29 10.46 -15.63
C ILE A 404 -5.81 9.00 -15.54
N ALA A 405 -4.58 8.70 -15.93
CA ALA A 405 -4.02 7.35 -15.83
C ALA A 405 -3.96 6.85 -14.38
N ASP A 406 -3.44 7.67 -13.46
CA ASP A 406 -3.36 7.32 -12.04
C ASP A 406 -4.76 7.22 -11.38
N LEU A 407 -5.72 8.06 -11.78
CA LEU A 407 -7.12 7.94 -11.34
C LEU A 407 -7.75 6.61 -11.78
N ARG A 408 -7.42 6.10 -12.98
CA ARG A 408 -7.87 4.76 -13.41
C ARG A 408 -7.22 3.65 -12.60
N ALA A 409 -5.95 3.79 -12.23
CA ALA A 409 -5.26 2.84 -11.35
C ALA A 409 -5.90 2.81 -9.95
N GLN A 410 -6.28 3.96 -9.42
CA GLN A 410 -7.03 4.09 -8.17
C GLN A 410 -8.41 3.40 -8.24
N LEU A 411 -9.15 3.58 -9.33
CA LEU A 411 -10.40 2.84 -9.56
C LEU A 411 -10.18 1.32 -9.59
N ALA A 412 -9.10 0.84 -10.21
CA ALA A 412 -8.73 -0.59 -10.20
C ALA A 412 -8.46 -1.13 -8.80
N ALA A 413 -7.74 -0.34 -7.99
CA ALA A 413 -7.46 -0.67 -6.60
C ALA A 413 -8.75 -0.78 -5.79
N ASN A 414 -9.67 0.18 -5.94
CA ASN A 414 -10.96 0.15 -5.27
C ASN A 414 -11.81 -1.06 -5.71
N GLU A 415 -11.89 -1.34 -7.03
CA GLU A 415 -12.63 -2.51 -7.53
C GLU A 415 -12.09 -3.81 -6.93
N LYS A 416 -10.77 -3.95 -6.78
CA LYS A 416 -10.17 -5.09 -6.09
C LYS A 416 -10.66 -5.21 -4.64
N GLY A 417 -10.74 -4.09 -3.92
CA GLY A 417 -11.28 -4.03 -2.56
C GLY A 417 -12.75 -4.45 -2.49
N VAL A 418 -13.58 -3.96 -3.41
CA VAL A 418 -15.01 -4.35 -3.54
C VAL A 418 -15.13 -5.86 -3.68
N GLN A 419 -14.37 -6.46 -4.60
CA GLN A 419 -14.43 -7.89 -4.89
C GLN A 419 -14.05 -8.76 -3.68
N GLU A 420 -12.97 -8.41 -2.98
CA GLU A 420 -12.51 -9.19 -1.84
C GLU A 420 -13.44 -9.04 -0.63
N LEU A 421 -14.01 -7.84 -0.39
CA LEU A 421 -15.03 -7.66 0.65
C LEU A 421 -16.28 -8.49 0.36
N GLN A 422 -16.76 -8.50 -0.88
CA GLN A 422 -17.89 -9.34 -1.27
C GLN A 422 -17.57 -10.83 -1.16
N LYS A 423 -16.33 -11.26 -1.45
CA LYS A 423 -15.89 -12.64 -1.20
C LYS A 423 -15.94 -12.97 0.29
N MET A 424 -15.48 -12.07 1.16
CA MET A 424 -15.53 -12.24 2.61
C MET A 424 -16.97 -12.35 3.10
N VAL A 425 -17.87 -11.47 2.65
CA VAL A 425 -19.31 -11.53 3.00
C VAL A 425 -19.94 -12.84 2.55
N ARG A 426 -19.66 -13.31 1.32
CA ARG A 426 -20.15 -14.62 0.85
C ARG A 426 -19.63 -15.79 1.69
N GLN A 427 -18.42 -15.68 2.23
CA GLN A 427 -17.80 -16.75 3.00
C GLN A 427 -18.26 -16.80 4.46
N PHE A 428 -18.37 -15.64 5.12
CA PHE A 428 -18.61 -15.55 6.56
C PHE A 428 -20.00 -15.03 6.94
N GLY A 429 -20.75 -14.48 5.99
CA GLY A 429 -22.03 -13.83 6.23
C GLY A 429 -21.86 -12.36 6.63
N LEU A 430 -22.80 -11.52 6.20
CA LEU A 430 -22.75 -10.06 6.40
C LEU A 430 -22.76 -9.68 7.89
N GLU A 431 -23.67 -10.27 8.68
CA GLU A 431 -23.78 -9.98 10.12
C GLU A 431 -22.48 -10.25 10.87
N THR A 432 -21.80 -11.34 10.53
CA THR A 432 -20.51 -11.71 11.13
C THR A 432 -19.42 -10.72 10.71
N VAL A 433 -19.31 -10.38 9.43
CA VAL A 433 -18.32 -9.40 8.95
C VAL A 433 -18.49 -8.06 9.67
N LEU A 434 -19.72 -7.55 9.76
CA LEU A 434 -20.03 -6.28 10.43
C LEU A 434 -19.70 -6.33 11.93
N ALA A 435 -20.04 -7.42 12.62
CA ALA A 435 -19.71 -7.59 14.03
C ALA A 435 -18.19 -7.58 14.27
N TYR A 436 -17.42 -8.27 13.43
CA TYR A 436 -15.97 -8.31 13.56
C TYR A 436 -15.31 -6.99 13.19
N MET A 437 -15.84 -6.20 12.25
CA MET A 437 -15.38 -4.81 12.05
C MET A 437 -15.47 -4.00 13.36
N GLY A 438 -16.58 -4.14 14.10
CA GLY A 438 -16.75 -3.53 15.42
C GLY A 438 -15.73 -4.05 16.44
N HIS A 439 -15.58 -5.37 16.56
CA HIS A 439 -14.64 -5.98 17.52
C HIS A 439 -13.18 -5.56 17.26
N VAL A 440 -12.81 -5.39 15.99
CA VAL A 440 -11.47 -4.92 15.59
C VAL A 440 -11.22 -3.47 16.05
N GLN A 441 -12.21 -2.59 15.93
CA GLN A 441 -12.11 -1.23 16.46
C GLN A 441 -12.07 -1.21 17.99
N ASP A 442 -12.88 -2.02 18.66
CA ASP A 442 -12.94 -2.08 20.12
C ASP A 442 -11.63 -2.64 20.71
N ASN A 443 -10.99 -3.60 20.03
CA ASN A 443 -9.68 -4.09 20.41
C ASN A 443 -8.58 -3.02 20.28
N ALA A 444 -8.64 -2.21 19.21
CA ALA A 444 -7.71 -1.11 19.02
C ALA A 444 -7.89 -0.02 20.09
N GLU A 445 -9.13 0.31 20.44
CA GLU A 445 -9.46 1.20 21.55
C GLU A 445 -8.85 0.70 22.87
N GLU A 446 -9.13 -0.56 23.24
CA GLU A 446 -8.65 -1.12 24.51
C GLU A 446 -7.12 -1.17 24.56
N SER A 447 -6.46 -1.37 23.42
CA SER A 447 -5.00 -1.38 23.34
C SER A 447 -4.38 -0.02 23.60
N VAL A 448 -4.98 1.05 23.07
CA VAL A 448 -4.56 2.43 23.40
C VAL A 448 -4.86 2.76 24.87
N ARG A 449 -6.00 2.31 25.41
CA ARG A 449 -6.33 2.51 26.83
C ARG A 449 -5.30 1.91 27.78
N ARG A 450 -4.73 0.74 27.45
CA ARG A 450 -3.64 0.12 28.24
C ARG A 450 -2.37 0.97 28.27
N VAL A 451 -2.03 1.62 27.17
CA VAL A 451 -0.85 2.51 27.11
C VAL A 451 -1.10 3.79 27.89
N ILE A 452 -2.30 4.39 27.78
CA ILE A 452 -2.68 5.60 28.53
C ILE A 452 -2.48 5.40 30.06
N ASP A 453 -2.65 4.18 30.57
CA ASP A 453 -2.45 3.84 31.98
C ASP A 453 -1.00 4.03 32.47
N VAL A 454 0.00 4.06 31.58
CA VAL A 454 1.41 4.25 31.94
C VAL A 454 1.96 5.63 31.56
N LEU A 455 1.24 6.39 30.74
CA LEU A 455 1.63 7.75 30.36
C LEU A 455 1.50 8.73 31.53
N THR A 456 2.25 9.83 31.44
CA THR A 456 2.18 10.96 32.37
C THR A 456 1.78 12.23 31.65
N ASP A 457 1.22 13.18 32.38
CA ASP A 457 0.96 14.53 31.86
C ASP A 457 2.26 15.18 31.38
N GLY A 458 2.15 15.99 30.33
CA GLY A 458 3.30 16.71 29.80
C GLY A 458 2.89 17.83 28.85
N GLU A 459 3.79 18.76 28.64
CA GLU A 459 3.62 19.90 27.74
C GLU A 459 4.91 20.19 27.00
N PHE A 460 4.80 20.59 25.74
CA PHE A 460 5.94 20.95 24.92
C PHE A 460 5.54 22.02 23.90
N THR A 461 6.49 22.86 23.53
CA THR A 461 6.33 23.86 22.48
C THR A 461 7.53 23.82 21.56
N TYR A 462 7.28 23.60 20.27
CA TYR A 462 8.32 23.51 19.26
C TYR A 462 8.22 24.69 18.29
N PRO A 463 9.24 25.58 18.22
CA PRO A 463 9.33 26.59 17.17
C PRO A 463 9.67 26.01 15.79
N MET A 464 9.25 26.70 14.73
CA MET A 464 9.51 26.38 13.32
C MET A 464 10.39 27.48 12.68
N ASP A 465 11.06 27.15 11.57
CA ASP A 465 11.94 28.10 10.85
C ASP A 465 11.23 29.37 10.37
N ASN A 466 9.93 29.29 10.07
CA ASN A 466 9.12 30.41 9.61
C ASN A 466 8.65 31.36 10.74
N GLY A 467 9.02 31.06 11.99
CA GLY A 467 8.66 31.84 13.18
C GLY A 467 7.32 31.46 13.83
N GLN A 468 6.57 30.50 13.27
CA GLN A 468 5.42 29.88 13.94
C GLN A 468 5.90 28.84 14.98
N GLN A 469 4.96 28.38 15.81
CA GLN A 469 5.20 27.34 16.81
C GLN A 469 3.99 26.41 16.93
N VAL A 470 4.25 25.16 17.27
CA VAL A 470 3.25 24.19 17.72
C VAL A 470 3.41 24.00 19.22
N SER A 471 2.31 24.09 19.96
CA SER A 471 2.27 23.83 21.40
C SER A 471 1.26 22.75 21.67
N VAL A 472 1.62 21.77 22.50
CA VAL A 472 0.70 20.72 22.92
C VAL A 472 0.82 20.45 24.41
N LYS A 473 -0.32 20.22 25.04
CA LYS A 473 -0.44 19.70 26.39
C LYS A 473 -1.21 18.40 26.36
N VAL A 474 -0.61 17.34 26.89
CA VAL A 474 -1.24 16.02 27.05
C VAL A 474 -1.62 15.85 28.51
N SER A 475 -2.90 15.62 28.78
CA SER A 475 -3.45 15.39 30.12
C SER A 475 -4.09 14.01 30.21
N ILE A 476 -3.70 13.21 31.20
CA ILE A 476 -4.10 11.81 31.34
C ILE A 476 -5.16 11.66 32.45
N ASN A 477 -6.33 11.14 32.08
CA ASN A 477 -7.34 10.71 33.04
C ASN A 477 -7.22 9.20 33.26
N ARG A 478 -6.56 8.81 34.37
CA ARG A 478 -6.34 7.41 34.74
C ARG A 478 -7.62 6.66 35.13
N GLU A 479 -8.63 7.34 35.66
CA GLU A 479 -9.89 6.69 36.04
C GLU A 479 -10.72 6.33 34.79
N ALA A 480 -10.79 7.24 33.82
CA ALA A 480 -11.49 7.03 32.56
C ALA A 480 -10.63 6.34 31.49
N ARG A 481 -9.35 6.08 31.77
CA ARG A 481 -8.34 5.54 30.85
C ARG A 481 -8.35 6.30 29.51
N SER A 482 -8.34 7.63 29.60
CA SER A 482 -8.46 8.54 28.45
C SER A 482 -7.43 9.66 28.52
N ALA A 483 -7.15 10.26 27.36
CA ALA A 483 -6.21 11.38 27.23
C ALA A 483 -6.89 12.59 26.57
N VAL A 484 -6.47 13.80 26.99
CA VAL A 484 -6.80 15.05 26.31
C VAL A 484 -5.52 15.61 25.70
N VAL A 485 -5.52 15.81 24.39
CA VAL A 485 -4.44 16.42 23.62
C VAL A 485 -4.89 17.82 23.22
N ASP A 486 -4.37 18.82 23.92
CA ASP A 486 -4.76 20.22 23.78
C ASP A 486 -3.68 21.03 23.07
N PHE A 487 -4.00 21.54 21.87
CA PHE A 487 -3.10 22.34 21.05
C PHE A 487 -3.18 23.85 21.32
N THR A 488 -3.85 24.27 22.40
CA THR A 488 -3.88 25.67 22.84
C THR A 488 -2.47 26.22 23.03
N GLY A 489 -2.19 27.38 22.41
CA GLY A 489 -0.85 28.00 22.36
C GLY A 489 -0.11 27.79 21.04
N THR A 490 -0.60 26.89 20.18
CA THR A 490 -0.17 26.80 18.78
C THR A 490 -0.49 28.10 18.03
N SER A 491 0.37 28.45 17.07
CA SER A 491 0.23 29.69 16.31
C SER A 491 -1.08 29.76 15.50
N PRO A 492 -1.63 30.96 15.29
CA PRO A 492 -2.79 31.14 14.43
C PRO A 492 -2.45 30.82 12.96
N GLN A 493 -3.50 30.68 12.16
CA GLN A 493 -3.37 30.50 10.72
C GLN A 493 -2.55 31.65 10.10
N GLY A 494 -1.51 31.31 9.35
CA GLY A 494 -0.60 32.27 8.73
C GLY A 494 -0.93 32.55 7.27
N ALA A 495 -0.44 33.69 6.75
CA ALA A 495 -0.42 33.98 5.31
C ALA A 495 0.76 33.27 4.62
N ASN A 496 0.81 31.94 4.76
CA ASN A 496 1.82 31.04 4.23
C ASN A 496 1.18 29.66 3.98
N ASN A 497 1.98 28.66 3.61
CA ASN A 497 1.52 27.31 3.28
C ASN A 497 1.77 26.26 4.37
N PHE A 498 2.26 26.66 5.54
CA PHE A 498 2.48 25.77 6.69
C PHE A 498 1.20 25.53 7.51
N ASN A 499 0.04 25.97 7.03
CA ASN A 499 -1.23 25.63 7.65
C ASN A 499 -1.60 24.19 7.33
N ALA A 500 -2.00 23.42 8.34
CA ALA A 500 -2.41 22.03 8.19
C ALA A 500 -3.94 21.89 8.39
N PRO A 501 -4.62 21.09 7.55
CA PRO A 501 -5.98 20.67 7.84
C PRO A 501 -6.06 19.93 9.18
N SER A 502 -7.20 20.03 9.87
CA SER A 502 -7.43 19.32 11.14
C SER A 502 -7.27 17.80 11.00
N ALA A 503 -7.58 17.27 9.82
CA ALA A 503 -7.39 15.87 9.47
C ALA A 503 -5.91 15.42 9.59
N VAL A 504 -4.95 16.27 9.19
CA VAL A 504 -3.50 16.01 9.32
C VAL A 504 -3.09 15.99 10.79
N CYS A 505 -3.61 16.91 11.60
CA CYS A 505 -3.33 16.93 13.04
C CYS A 505 -3.87 15.66 13.73
N ARG A 506 -5.08 15.21 13.38
CA ARG A 506 -5.66 13.96 13.89
C ARG A 506 -4.82 12.74 13.48
N ALA A 507 -4.28 12.74 12.26
CA ALA A 507 -3.38 11.69 11.76
C ALA A 507 -2.11 11.59 12.62
N ALA A 508 -1.48 12.72 12.94
CA ALA A 508 -0.28 12.77 13.78
C ALA A 508 -0.56 12.25 15.20
N VAL A 509 -1.68 12.65 15.80
CA VAL A 509 -2.11 12.14 17.12
C VAL A 509 -2.34 10.63 17.06
N LEU A 510 -3.06 10.13 16.06
CA LEU A 510 -3.30 8.70 15.87
C LEU A 510 -1.97 7.92 15.73
N TYR A 511 -1.07 8.41 14.89
CA TYR A 511 0.25 7.82 14.68
C TYR A 511 1.02 7.72 15.99
N VAL A 512 1.18 8.83 16.73
CA VAL A 512 1.93 8.84 18.00
C VAL A 512 1.33 7.83 18.97
N PHE A 513 0.03 7.89 19.25
CA PHE A 513 -0.60 6.97 20.20
C PHE A 513 -0.49 5.50 19.77
N ARG A 514 -0.51 5.21 18.47
CA ARG A 514 -0.29 3.85 17.97
C ARG A 514 1.15 3.38 18.16
N THR A 515 2.15 4.24 17.92
CA THR A 515 3.57 3.85 18.11
C THR A 515 3.94 3.56 19.56
N LEU A 516 3.16 4.06 20.52
CA LEU A 516 3.34 3.76 21.95
C LEU A 516 2.79 2.38 22.35
N VAL A 517 2.02 1.72 21.47
CA VAL A 517 1.48 0.39 21.70
C VAL A 517 2.48 -0.67 21.20
N ASP A 518 3.10 -1.37 22.13
CA ASP A 518 3.97 -2.54 21.90
C ASP A 518 3.15 -3.81 21.64
N ASP A 519 2.31 -3.77 20.60
CA ASP A 519 1.45 -4.87 20.16
C ASP A 519 1.11 -4.72 18.66
N ASP A 520 0.83 -5.83 17.99
CA ASP A 520 0.50 -5.88 16.56
C ASP A 520 -0.99 -5.59 16.33
N ILE A 521 -1.44 -4.40 16.72
CA ILE A 521 -2.82 -3.96 16.46
C ILE A 521 -2.93 -3.26 15.09
N PRO A 522 -4.03 -3.49 14.34
CA PRO A 522 -4.27 -2.77 13.09
C PRO A 522 -4.48 -1.28 13.36
N MET A 523 -4.07 -0.46 12.40
CA MET A 523 -4.26 0.98 12.45
C MET A 523 -5.69 1.33 12.01
N ASN A 524 -6.55 1.69 12.97
CA ASN A 524 -7.96 2.02 12.72
C ASN A 524 -8.47 3.15 13.64
N GLU A 525 -9.69 3.64 13.40
CA GLU A 525 -10.24 4.79 14.14
C GLU A 525 -10.54 4.48 15.62
N GLY A 526 -10.57 3.20 16.01
CA GLY A 526 -10.68 2.76 17.40
C GLY A 526 -9.58 3.32 18.32
N CYS A 527 -8.36 3.50 17.80
CA CYS A 527 -7.24 4.09 18.54
C CYS A 527 -7.50 5.52 19.02
N LEU A 528 -8.39 6.27 18.36
CA LEU A 528 -8.73 7.65 18.75
C LEU A 528 -9.91 7.74 19.71
N LYS A 529 -10.72 6.67 19.87
CA LYS A 529 -11.88 6.68 20.79
C LYS A 529 -11.55 7.12 22.23
N PRO A 530 -10.39 6.77 22.84
CA PRO A 530 -10.05 7.23 24.19
C PRO A 530 -9.32 8.59 24.22
N VAL A 531 -9.17 9.27 23.08
CA VAL A 531 -8.38 10.51 22.97
C VAL A 531 -9.28 11.68 22.54
N THR A 532 -9.34 12.72 23.37
CA THR A 532 -9.97 13.99 23.01
C THR A 532 -8.93 14.93 22.43
N ILE A 533 -9.16 15.45 21.22
CA ILE A 533 -8.27 16.43 20.59
C ILE A 533 -8.95 17.80 20.65
N ILE A 534 -8.23 18.80 21.17
CA ILE A 534 -8.68 20.20 21.23
C ILE A 534 -7.83 21.03 20.28
N LEU A 535 -8.48 21.64 19.29
CA LEU A 535 -7.89 22.60 18.36
C LEU A 535 -8.55 23.97 18.59
N PRO A 536 -7.79 25.05 18.77
CA PRO A 536 -8.34 26.40 18.81
C PRO A 536 -8.94 26.82 17.44
N ASP A 537 -10.00 27.63 17.46
CA ASP A 537 -10.69 28.07 16.23
C ASP A 537 -9.76 28.85 15.25
N ASP A 538 -8.82 29.64 15.79
CA ASP A 538 -7.79 30.36 15.02
C ASP A 538 -6.43 29.70 15.22
N CYS A 539 -6.28 28.49 14.66
CA CYS A 539 -5.08 27.66 14.78
C CYS A 539 -4.60 27.22 13.41
N MET A 540 -3.27 27.27 13.17
CA MET A 540 -2.68 26.77 11.93
C MET A 540 -2.92 25.27 11.70
N LEU A 541 -3.29 24.50 12.73
CA LEU A 541 -3.62 23.07 12.63
C LEU A 541 -5.12 22.81 12.36
N GLN A 542 -5.90 23.88 12.13
CA GLN A 542 -7.30 23.84 11.75
C GLN A 542 -7.53 24.78 10.56
N ALA A 543 -6.70 24.63 9.52
CA ALA A 543 -6.74 25.49 8.34
C ALA A 543 -8.15 25.65 7.78
N GLN A 544 -8.56 26.90 7.57
CA GLN A 544 -9.83 27.29 6.97
C GLN A 544 -9.60 27.84 5.57
N TYR A 545 -10.57 27.62 4.68
CA TYR A 545 -10.54 28.21 3.35
C TYR A 545 -10.38 29.74 3.45
N PRO A 546 -9.45 30.36 2.69
CA PRO A 546 -8.68 29.78 1.58
C PRO A 546 -7.19 29.53 1.86
N ALA A 547 -6.79 29.23 3.09
CA ALA A 547 -5.37 29.07 3.42
C ALA A 547 -4.68 28.00 2.55
N ALA A 548 -3.49 28.34 2.03
CA ALA A 548 -2.55 27.39 1.45
C ALA A 548 -2.14 26.31 2.48
N VAL A 549 -1.99 25.05 2.04
CA VAL A 549 -1.76 23.92 2.95
C VAL A 549 -0.68 22.94 2.52
N ILE A 550 0.02 23.15 1.39
CA ILE A 550 0.97 22.14 0.89
C ILE A 550 2.02 21.77 1.96
N ALA A 551 2.61 22.76 2.66
CA ALA A 551 3.59 22.50 3.71
C ALA A 551 2.95 21.99 5.01
N GLY A 552 1.64 22.17 5.19
CA GLY A 552 0.89 21.61 6.30
C GLY A 552 0.98 20.09 6.39
N ASN A 553 0.83 19.43 5.24
CA ASN A 553 0.89 17.97 5.13
C ASN A 553 2.30 17.41 5.32
N VAL A 554 3.31 18.08 4.75
CA VAL A 554 4.67 17.53 4.62
C VAL A 554 5.67 18.08 5.64
N GLU A 555 5.46 19.28 6.18
CA GLU A 555 6.36 19.90 7.17
C GLU A 555 5.70 20.06 8.54
N THR A 556 4.54 20.72 8.61
CA THR A 556 3.86 20.98 9.88
C THR A 556 3.47 19.68 10.58
N SER A 557 3.08 18.65 9.83
CA SER A 557 2.75 17.33 10.38
C SER A 557 3.92 16.65 11.10
N GLN A 558 5.15 16.86 10.63
CA GLN A 558 6.36 16.36 11.29
C GLN A 558 6.57 17.09 12.62
N ILE A 559 6.45 18.43 12.62
CA ILE A 559 6.56 19.24 13.83
C ILE A 559 5.49 18.88 14.86
N VAL A 560 4.25 18.64 14.45
CA VAL A 560 3.19 18.17 15.35
C VAL A 560 3.57 16.85 16.01
N THR A 561 4.09 15.90 15.23
CA THR A 561 4.53 14.59 15.72
C THR A 561 5.68 14.70 16.71
N ASP A 562 6.74 15.44 16.38
CA ASP A 562 7.84 15.68 17.31
C ASP A 562 7.37 16.44 18.56
N THR A 563 6.48 17.44 18.43
CA THR A 563 5.94 18.17 19.60
C THR A 563 5.17 17.22 20.55
N LEU A 564 4.42 16.26 20.01
CA LEU A 564 3.73 15.24 20.80
C LEU A 564 4.71 14.31 21.53
N TYR A 565 5.74 13.81 20.85
CA TYR A 565 6.78 13.01 21.51
C TYR A 565 7.57 13.81 22.56
N GLY A 566 7.83 15.08 22.28
CA GLY A 566 8.43 16.04 23.21
C GLY A 566 7.61 16.20 24.48
N ALA A 567 6.28 16.34 24.35
CA ALA A 567 5.38 16.44 25.49
C ALA A 567 5.29 15.14 26.29
N LEU A 568 5.34 13.98 25.63
CA LEU A 568 5.33 12.68 26.29
C LEU A 568 6.69 12.31 26.92
N GLY A 569 7.78 12.94 26.47
CA GLY A 569 9.12 12.69 26.99
C GLY A 569 9.71 11.32 26.62
N VAL A 570 9.22 10.68 25.56
CA VAL A 570 9.55 9.28 25.23
C VAL A 570 10.73 9.11 24.26
N MET A 571 10.98 10.09 23.40
CA MET A 571 12.09 10.07 22.43
C MET A 571 12.54 11.48 22.04
N ALA A 572 13.78 11.61 21.56
CA ALA A 572 14.28 12.82 20.93
C ALA A 572 13.62 13.06 19.56
N ALA A 573 13.74 14.28 19.03
CA ALA A 573 13.17 14.61 17.72
C ALA A 573 13.87 13.84 16.60
N ALA A 574 13.11 13.42 15.58
CA ALA A 574 13.72 13.04 14.31
C ALA A 574 14.14 14.29 13.51
N GLN A 575 14.54 14.11 12.26
CA GLN A 575 14.84 15.22 11.35
C GLN A 575 13.72 16.28 11.23
N GLY A 576 12.47 15.94 11.59
CA GLY A 576 11.34 16.88 11.70
C GLY A 576 10.89 17.56 10.40
N THR A 577 11.31 17.04 9.25
CA THR A 577 11.02 17.58 7.91
C THR A 577 10.99 16.44 6.89
N MET A 578 10.22 16.58 5.81
CA MET A 578 10.25 15.62 4.69
C MET A 578 11.26 16.02 3.60
N ASN A 579 11.87 17.19 3.72
CA ASN A 579 12.85 17.72 2.74
C ASN A 579 12.32 17.62 1.30
N ASN A 580 11.12 18.13 1.05
CA ASN A 580 10.47 17.97 -0.24
C ASN A 580 11.29 18.64 -1.32
N PHE A 581 11.83 17.83 -2.22
CA PHE A 581 12.57 18.28 -3.37
C PHE A 581 11.74 18.03 -4.62
N ILE A 582 11.30 19.14 -5.21
CA ILE A 582 10.42 19.15 -6.36
C ILE A 582 11.15 19.82 -7.50
N TYR A 583 11.04 19.30 -8.71
CA TYR A 583 11.50 20.02 -9.87
C TYR A 583 10.73 19.63 -11.12
N GLY A 584 10.75 20.51 -12.10
CA GLY A 584 10.09 20.24 -13.37
C GLY A 584 10.08 21.39 -14.35
N ASN A 585 9.39 21.15 -15.45
CA ASN A 585 9.05 22.10 -16.51
C ASN A 585 7.71 21.69 -17.14
N ASP A 586 7.40 22.17 -18.35
CA ASP A 586 6.13 21.82 -19.03
C ASP A 586 6.02 20.32 -19.39
N VAL A 587 7.14 19.61 -19.48
CA VAL A 587 7.20 18.20 -19.90
C VAL A 587 7.36 17.25 -18.72
N TYR A 588 8.22 17.61 -17.76
CA TYR A 588 8.59 16.76 -16.64
C TYR A 588 8.12 17.38 -15.32
N GLN A 589 7.51 16.57 -14.45
CA GLN A 589 7.20 16.94 -13.08
C GLN A 589 7.67 15.82 -12.15
N TYR A 590 8.49 16.18 -11.17
CA TYR A 590 9.05 15.24 -10.20
C TYR A 590 8.89 15.79 -8.79
N TYR A 591 8.46 14.93 -7.88
CA TYR A 591 8.35 15.21 -6.46
C TYR A 591 8.99 14.05 -5.68
N GLU A 592 9.86 14.37 -4.73
CA GLU A 592 10.48 13.41 -3.82
C GLU A 592 10.64 13.98 -2.41
N THR A 593 10.43 13.13 -1.40
CA THR A 593 10.82 13.40 -0.02
C THR A 593 12.17 12.75 0.27
N LEU A 594 13.04 13.44 1.00
CA LEU A 594 14.38 12.94 1.33
C LEU A 594 14.47 12.56 2.80
N CYS A 595 15.05 11.37 3.05
CA CYS A 595 15.26 10.82 4.38
C CYS A 595 16.29 11.62 5.21
N GLY A 596 16.40 11.28 6.48
CA GLY A 596 17.34 11.92 7.39
C GLY A 596 17.55 11.09 8.66
N GLY A 597 17.99 11.73 9.74
CA GLY A 597 18.22 11.04 11.00
C GLY A 597 16.94 10.83 11.81
N SER A 598 16.75 9.64 12.39
CA SER A 598 15.70 9.45 13.41
C SER A 598 16.18 9.87 14.80
N GLY A 599 15.24 10.22 15.68
CA GLY A 599 15.55 10.54 17.07
C GLY A 599 15.95 9.31 17.88
N ALA A 600 16.85 9.49 18.85
CA ALA A 600 17.24 8.47 19.81
C ALA A 600 16.18 8.29 20.93
N GLY A 601 16.17 7.10 21.52
CA GLY A 601 15.29 6.73 22.63
C GLY A 601 16.04 6.37 23.90
N PRO A 602 15.32 5.93 24.95
CA PRO A 602 15.92 5.60 26.25
C PRO A 602 16.88 4.41 26.22
N ASP A 603 16.75 3.53 25.23
CA ASP A 603 17.50 2.28 25.10
C ASP A 603 17.94 1.98 23.65
N PHE A 604 17.83 2.95 22.74
CA PHE A 604 18.20 2.79 21.34
C PHE A 604 18.77 4.09 20.72
N ASP A 605 19.76 3.93 19.84
CA ASP A 605 20.25 4.98 18.97
C ASP A 605 19.25 5.26 17.83
N GLY A 606 19.29 6.47 17.28
CA GLY A 606 18.56 6.81 16.07
C GLY A 606 19.15 6.10 14.85
N CYS A 607 18.30 5.79 13.89
CA CYS A 607 18.68 5.20 12.61
C CYS A 607 19.09 6.29 11.61
N ASP A 608 20.18 6.02 10.89
CA ASP A 608 20.70 6.90 9.85
C ASP A 608 19.88 6.80 8.57
N ALA A 609 19.67 7.93 7.89
CA ALA A 609 19.15 7.99 6.53
C ALA A 609 17.80 7.28 6.29
N VAL A 610 16.86 7.39 7.22
CA VAL A 610 15.51 6.81 7.12
C VAL A 610 14.42 7.87 7.04
N HIS A 611 13.31 7.54 6.39
CA HIS A 611 12.08 8.32 6.50
C HIS A 611 11.46 8.09 7.87
N THR A 612 10.94 9.15 8.47
CA THR A 612 10.42 9.13 9.83
C THR A 612 9.01 9.71 9.88
N HIS A 613 8.23 9.22 10.84
CA HIS A 613 6.95 9.80 11.23
C HIS A 613 5.92 9.85 10.10
N MET A 614 5.59 11.04 9.60
CA MET A 614 4.43 11.24 8.72
C MET A 614 4.66 10.79 7.27
N THR A 615 5.80 10.17 6.98
CA THR A 615 6.15 9.59 5.69
C THR A 615 6.92 8.28 5.86
N ASN A 616 6.67 7.34 4.95
CA ASN A 616 7.41 6.08 4.83
C ASN A 616 7.57 5.70 3.33
N SER A 617 7.65 6.73 2.47
CA SER A 617 7.80 6.54 1.02
C SER A 617 9.19 6.04 0.70
N ARG A 618 9.33 5.30 -0.40
CA ARG A 618 10.65 4.97 -0.92
C ARG A 618 11.26 6.18 -1.63
N LEU A 619 12.59 6.21 -1.61
CA LEU A 619 13.37 7.04 -2.52
C LEU A 619 13.22 6.49 -3.93
N THR A 620 13.35 7.36 -4.93
CA THR A 620 13.37 6.88 -6.32
C THR A 620 14.68 6.18 -6.59
N ASP A 621 14.62 4.99 -7.19
CA ASP A 621 15.83 4.29 -7.64
C ASP A 621 16.64 5.19 -8.58
N PRO A 622 17.97 5.35 -8.38
CA PRO A 622 18.79 6.21 -9.22
C PRO A 622 18.69 5.90 -10.71
N GLU A 623 18.61 4.63 -11.12
CA GLU A 623 18.52 4.27 -12.53
C GLU A 623 17.16 4.68 -13.11
N VAL A 624 16.08 4.51 -12.34
CA VAL A 624 14.75 4.96 -12.73
C VAL A 624 14.69 6.48 -12.82
N LEU A 625 15.29 7.18 -11.85
CA LEU A 625 15.37 8.64 -11.81
C LEU A 625 16.03 9.20 -13.08
N GLU A 626 17.24 8.72 -13.38
CA GLU A 626 18.05 9.20 -14.51
C GLU A 626 17.48 8.76 -15.87
N TRP A 627 16.73 7.65 -15.90
CA TRP A 627 16.06 7.20 -17.12
C TRP A 627 14.79 8.00 -17.42
N ARG A 628 14.03 8.38 -16.40
CA ARG A 628 12.73 9.06 -16.55
C ARG A 628 12.83 10.59 -16.61
N TYR A 629 13.87 11.17 -16.00
CA TYR A 629 14.02 12.60 -15.84
C TYR A 629 15.41 13.06 -16.31
N PRO A 630 15.54 14.26 -16.91
CA PRO A 630 16.80 14.78 -17.41
C PRO A 630 17.66 15.35 -16.26
N VAL A 631 18.04 14.47 -15.33
CA VAL A 631 18.93 14.74 -14.20
C VAL A 631 19.96 13.61 -14.08
N LEU A 632 21.06 13.88 -13.38
CA LEU A 632 22.07 12.90 -12.99
C LEU A 632 22.23 12.97 -11.47
N LEU A 633 22.12 11.85 -10.77
CA LEU A 633 22.39 11.77 -9.34
C LEU A 633 23.90 11.60 -9.14
N GLU A 634 24.62 12.68 -8.83
CA GLU A 634 26.08 12.64 -8.71
C GLU A 634 26.53 11.87 -7.46
N SER A 635 25.84 12.08 -6.34
CA SER A 635 26.07 11.32 -5.13
C SER A 635 24.86 11.37 -4.19
N PHE A 636 24.76 10.32 -3.37
CA PHE A 636 23.80 10.22 -2.28
C PHE A 636 24.44 9.46 -1.12
N GLU A 637 24.70 10.16 -0.03
CA GLU A 637 25.63 9.72 1.04
C GLU A 637 25.03 9.98 2.42
N ILE A 638 25.38 9.14 3.41
CA ILE A 638 25.10 9.45 4.82
C ILE A 638 25.95 10.65 5.23
N ARG A 639 25.33 11.64 5.87
CA ARG A 639 25.99 12.83 6.40
C ARG A 639 26.50 12.53 7.80
N ALA A 640 27.68 11.92 7.90
CA ALA A 640 28.30 11.59 9.18
C ALA A 640 28.37 12.79 10.14
N GLU A 641 28.29 12.51 11.43
CA GLU A 641 28.37 13.49 12.53
C GLU A 641 27.24 14.55 12.51
N SER A 642 26.11 14.23 11.89
CA SER A 642 24.93 15.11 11.92
C SER A 642 23.92 14.73 13.01
N GLY A 643 23.98 13.51 13.53
CA GLY A 643 23.20 13.07 14.68
C GLY A 643 23.58 13.79 15.98
N GLY A 644 22.60 14.00 16.85
CA GLY A 644 22.80 14.60 18.15
C GLY A 644 23.51 13.66 19.11
N VAL A 645 24.49 14.19 19.86
CA VAL A 645 25.28 13.42 20.83
C VAL A 645 24.46 13.07 22.09
N GLY A 646 24.73 11.93 22.70
CA GLY A 646 24.06 11.51 23.93
C GLY A 646 24.56 10.15 24.37
N ARG A 647 23.99 9.61 25.46
CA ARG A 647 24.19 8.18 25.79
C ARG A 647 23.74 7.29 24.63
N HIS A 648 22.64 7.69 23.99
CA HIS A 648 22.22 7.16 22.70
C HIS A 648 22.29 8.28 21.65
N GLN A 649 22.92 7.99 20.52
CA GLN A 649 23.17 8.95 19.46
C GLN A 649 21.93 9.10 18.58
N GLY A 650 21.62 10.32 18.15
CA GLY A 650 20.63 10.53 17.10
C GLY A 650 21.16 10.04 15.75
N GLY A 651 20.25 9.66 14.84
CA GLY A 651 20.64 9.21 13.51
C GLY A 651 21.23 10.33 12.65
N ASN A 652 22.09 9.98 11.71
CA ASN A 652 22.65 10.89 10.72
C ASN A 652 21.67 11.17 9.58
N GLY A 653 21.67 12.41 9.11
CA GLY A 653 21.02 12.83 7.87
C GLY A 653 21.73 12.31 6.62
N VAL A 654 21.37 12.88 5.46
CA VAL A 654 21.97 12.54 4.16
C VAL A 654 22.45 13.78 3.42
N ARG A 655 23.40 13.60 2.50
CA ARG A 655 23.80 14.58 1.49
C ARG A 655 23.44 14.03 0.11
N ARG A 656 22.66 14.78 -0.66
CA ARG A 656 22.25 14.44 -2.02
C ARG A 656 22.65 15.53 -3.00
N ARG A 657 23.25 15.14 -4.13
CA ARG A 657 23.70 16.04 -5.21
C ARG A 657 23.05 15.66 -6.52
N THR A 658 22.21 16.54 -7.07
CA THR A 658 21.47 16.28 -8.31
C THR A 658 21.86 17.31 -9.36
N ARG A 659 22.48 16.86 -10.46
CA ARG A 659 22.83 17.69 -11.61
C ARG A 659 21.67 17.74 -12.59
N PHE A 660 21.31 18.92 -13.05
CA PHE A 660 20.27 19.12 -14.05
C PHE A 660 20.85 19.02 -15.46
N LEU A 661 20.20 18.31 -16.37
CA LEU A 661 20.61 18.16 -17.77
C LEU A 661 19.77 19.03 -18.71
N GLU A 662 18.64 19.54 -18.22
CA GLU A 662 17.76 20.49 -18.91
C GLU A 662 17.39 21.66 -17.99
N SER A 663 16.82 22.74 -18.57
CA SER A 663 16.33 23.84 -17.74
C SER A 663 15.01 23.48 -17.07
N MET A 664 14.96 23.72 -15.76
CA MET A 664 13.84 23.38 -14.90
C MET A 664 13.71 24.38 -13.77
N GLU A 665 12.52 24.45 -13.19
CA GLU A 665 12.30 25.04 -11.87
C GLU A 665 12.58 23.97 -10.81
N ALA A 666 13.37 24.30 -9.79
CA ALA A 666 13.61 23.45 -8.63
C ALA A 666 13.12 24.16 -7.36
N VAL A 667 12.28 23.47 -6.61
CA VAL A 667 11.70 23.91 -5.35
C VAL A 667 12.20 23.01 -4.22
N ILE A 668 12.59 23.65 -3.13
CA ILE A 668 12.74 22.99 -1.83
C ILE A 668 11.64 23.53 -0.90
N LEU A 669 10.94 22.62 -0.25
CA LEU A 669 9.99 22.92 0.82
C LEU A 669 10.36 22.06 2.03
N ALA A 670 10.95 22.69 3.04
CA ALA A 670 11.52 22.00 4.18
C ALA A 670 11.47 22.84 5.47
N ASN A 671 11.92 22.26 6.58
CA ASN A 671 12.09 22.90 7.89
C ASN A 671 13.46 22.54 8.49
N HIS A 672 13.78 22.94 9.72
CA HIS A 672 15.05 22.60 10.39
C HIS A 672 16.33 23.02 9.66
N ARG A 673 16.31 24.19 9.02
CA ARG A 673 17.49 24.93 8.53
C ARG A 673 17.92 26.01 9.52
N ILE A 674 17.05 26.38 10.48
CA ILE A 674 17.33 27.34 11.55
C ILE A 674 17.16 26.70 12.92
N VAL A 675 16.01 26.08 13.18
CA VAL A 675 15.70 25.42 14.45
C VAL A 675 16.21 23.97 14.40
N PRO A 676 17.09 23.52 15.30
CA PRO A 676 17.58 22.15 15.25
C PRO A 676 16.57 21.12 15.81
N PRO A 677 16.66 19.85 15.36
CA PRO A 677 16.04 18.70 16.03
C PRO A 677 16.45 18.61 17.50
N TYR A 678 15.50 18.67 18.43
CA TYR A 678 15.82 18.69 19.87
C TYR A 678 16.33 17.34 20.37
N GLY A 679 17.27 17.37 21.33
CA GLY A 679 17.66 16.19 22.12
C GLY A 679 16.74 15.99 23.33
N MET A 680 16.77 14.79 23.93
CA MET A 680 15.90 14.41 25.05
C MET A 680 16.70 13.91 26.25
N ALA A 681 16.16 14.13 27.46
CA ALA A 681 16.75 13.65 28.72
C ALA A 681 18.24 13.99 28.93
N GLY A 682 18.71 15.13 28.39
CA GLY A 682 20.10 15.56 28.47
C GLY A 682 20.97 15.24 27.24
N GLY A 683 20.40 14.59 26.22
CA GLY A 683 21.02 14.47 24.90
C GLY A 683 21.04 15.78 24.13
N GLY A 684 22.00 15.90 23.21
CA GLY A 684 22.23 17.05 22.35
C GLY A 684 21.32 17.09 21.12
N GLU A 685 21.26 18.26 20.51
CA GLU A 685 20.48 18.53 19.31
C GLU A 685 21.12 17.91 18.06
N GLY A 686 20.29 17.51 17.10
CA GLY A 686 20.73 17.14 15.76
C GLY A 686 21.20 18.35 14.95
N ALA A 687 22.11 18.15 14.01
CA ALA A 687 22.56 19.22 13.13
C ALA A 687 21.45 19.64 12.14
N VAL A 688 21.27 20.95 11.95
CA VAL A 688 20.35 21.51 10.95
C VAL A 688 20.71 21.08 9.52
N GLY A 689 19.69 21.07 8.65
CA GLY A 689 19.84 20.87 7.22
C GLY A 689 20.36 22.11 6.49
N ARG A 690 20.85 21.93 5.26
CA ARG A 690 21.38 23.00 4.39
C ARG A 690 21.06 22.71 2.93
N ASN A 691 20.74 23.75 2.17
CA ASN A 691 20.45 23.63 0.74
C ASN A 691 21.25 24.69 -0.04
N TRP A 692 21.81 24.34 -1.20
CA TRP A 692 22.45 25.30 -2.11
C TRP A 692 22.44 24.85 -3.56
N VAL A 693 22.68 25.79 -4.47
CA VAL A 693 22.92 25.52 -5.90
C VAL A 693 24.38 25.81 -6.24
N GLU A 694 25.03 24.89 -6.92
CA GLU A 694 26.34 25.07 -7.55
C GLU A 694 26.11 25.36 -9.04
N ARG A 695 26.50 26.57 -9.46
CA ARG A 695 26.32 27.02 -10.84
C ARG A 695 27.48 26.57 -11.72
N THR A 696 27.22 26.44 -13.02
CA THR A 696 28.24 26.10 -14.03
C THR A 696 29.40 27.10 -14.13
N ASP A 697 29.21 28.34 -13.70
CA ASP A 697 30.27 29.37 -13.62
C ASP A 697 31.14 29.26 -12.35
N GLY A 698 30.85 28.31 -11.48
CA GLY A 698 31.53 28.06 -10.21
C GLY A 698 30.98 28.85 -9.02
N SER A 699 29.94 29.67 -9.20
CA SER A 699 29.27 30.35 -8.09
C SER A 699 28.39 29.39 -7.27
N VAL A 700 28.21 29.72 -6.00
CA VAL A 700 27.38 28.95 -5.05
C VAL A 700 26.30 29.85 -4.48
N GLU A 701 25.04 29.44 -4.59
CA GLU A 701 23.87 30.14 -4.06
C GLU A 701 23.30 29.36 -2.87
N THR A 702 23.51 29.85 -1.66
CA THR A 702 22.87 29.29 -0.46
C THR A 702 21.37 29.59 -0.46
N LEU A 703 20.57 28.59 -0.09
CA LEU A 703 19.12 28.67 0.01
C LEU A 703 18.67 28.55 1.46
N THR A 704 17.45 29.02 1.72
CA THR A 704 16.73 28.86 2.97
C THR A 704 15.99 27.51 3.01
N ALA A 705 15.09 27.34 3.99
CA ALA A 705 14.26 26.14 4.11
C ALA A 705 13.24 26.01 2.98
N THR A 706 12.75 27.15 2.46
CA THR A 706 11.76 27.21 1.38
C THR A 706 12.25 28.13 0.27
N ASP A 707 12.52 27.59 -0.92
CA ASP A 707 13.09 28.37 -2.02
C ASP A 707 12.70 27.78 -3.39
N LEU A 708 12.64 28.66 -4.39
CA LEU A 708 12.49 28.33 -5.81
C LEU A 708 13.71 28.85 -6.58
N ARG A 709 14.33 28.02 -7.41
CA ARG A 709 15.42 28.44 -8.32
C ARG A 709 15.21 27.89 -9.72
N GLN A 710 15.53 28.72 -10.70
CA GLN A 710 15.72 28.25 -12.06
C GLN A 710 17.06 27.54 -12.14
N MET A 711 17.05 26.32 -12.66
CA MET A 711 18.21 25.49 -12.93
C MET A 711 18.55 25.57 -14.42
N ALA A 712 19.83 25.76 -14.72
CA ALA A 712 20.37 25.61 -16.07
C ALA A 712 21.01 24.22 -16.25
N PRO A 713 21.11 23.71 -17.50
CA PRO A 713 21.88 22.50 -17.77
C PRO A 713 23.29 22.60 -17.21
N GLY A 714 23.67 21.63 -16.38
CA GLY A 714 24.96 21.54 -15.70
C GLY A 714 24.97 22.08 -14.28
N ASP A 715 23.96 22.84 -13.84
CA ASP A 715 23.85 23.25 -12.44
C ASP A 715 23.57 22.05 -11.52
N VAL A 716 24.04 22.10 -10.27
CA VAL A 716 23.83 21.05 -9.27
C VAL A 716 23.07 21.59 -8.07
N PHE A 717 21.95 20.96 -7.74
CA PHE A 717 21.22 21.23 -6.49
C PHE A 717 21.72 20.27 -5.41
N VAL A 718 22.12 20.82 -4.27
CA VAL A 718 22.66 20.03 -3.15
C VAL A 718 21.78 20.22 -1.92
N ILE A 719 21.40 19.10 -1.31
CA ILE A 719 20.61 19.05 -0.08
C ILE A 719 21.40 18.25 0.94
N GLU A 720 21.57 18.84 2.11
CA GLU A 720 21.92 18.15 3.35
C GLU A 720 20.71 18.15 4.27
N THR A 721 20.24 16.96 4.64
CA THR A 721 19.10 16.83 5.55
C THR A 721 19.55 16.89 7.01
N PRO A 722 18.64 17.21 7.94
CA PRO A 722 18.95 17.21 9.37
C PRO A 722 19.27 15.82 9.91
N GLY A 723 20.07 15.76 10.97
CA GLY A 723 20.17 14.56 11.82
C GLY A 723 19.05 14.49 12.85
N GLY A 724 18.95 13.40 13.60
CA GLY A 724 18.04 13.28 14.75
C GLY A 724 18.68 13.76 16.05
N GLY A 725 17.88 14.07 17.06
CA GLY A 725 18.37 14.41 18.40
C GLY A 725 18.89 13.20 19.18
N GLY A 726 19.86 13.42 20.06
CA GLY A 726 20.40 12.41 20.97
C GLY A 726 19.57 12.24 22.24
N PHE A 727 19.79 11.14 22.97
CA PHE A 727 19.09 10.83 24.21
C PHE A 727 20.05 10.56 25.37
N GLY A 728 19.78 11.16 26.52
CA GLY A 728 20.58 10.99 27.74
C GLY A 728 21.90 11.76 27.70
N ALA A 729 22.38 12.18 28.87
CA ALA A 729 23.70 12.82 28.96
C ALA A 729 24.82 11.80 28.64
N GLU A 730 25.86 12.25 27.96
CA GLU A 730 27.09 11.45 27.78
C GLU A 730 27.68 11.10 29.16
N ASP A 731 27.91 9.82 29.42
CA ASP A 731 28.68 9.40 30.59
C ASP A 731 30.12 9.89 30.39
N GLY A 732 30.51 10.94 31.11
CA GLY A 732 31.88 11.44 31.11
C GLY A 732 32.85 10.40 31.68
N GLY A 733 33.31 9.45 30.86
CA GLY A 733 34.17 8.37 31.33
C GLY A 733 34.71 7.43 30.25
N VAL A 734 35.90 7.78 29.73
CA VAL A 734 36.92 6.92 29.13
C VAL A 734 36.53 6.12 27.87
N ASP A 735 36.99 6.66 26.74
CA ASP A 735 37.25 5.98 25.47
C ASP A 735 37.99 4.64 25.68
N ASP A 736 37.25 3.54 25.71
CA ASP A 736 37.75 2.21 25.35
C ASP A 736 37.23 1.91 23.95
N GLY A 737 37.99 2.39 22.96
CA GLY A 737 37.69 2.26 21.55
C GLY A 737 37.28 0.84 21.14
N ALA A 738 36.06 0.73 20.64
CA ALA A 738 35.67 -0.31 19.71
C ALA A 738 35.21 0.40 18.44
N ALA A 739 36.16 0.61 17.54
CA ALA A 739 35.90 1.07 16.18
C ALA A 739 34.98 0.05 15.47
N ASN A 740 33.77 0.49 15.18
CA ASN A 740 32.94 0.10 14.04
C ASN A 740 31.80 1.14 13.95
N ASP A 741 32.16 2.37 13.58
CA ASP A 741 31.26 3.36 13.00
C ASP A 741 31.67 3.58 11.54
#